data_AF-A0A836VVQ5-F1
#
_entry.id   AF-A0A836VVQ5-F1
#
_cell.length_a   1.000
_cell.length_b   1.000
_cell.length_c   1.000
_cell.angle_alpha   90.00
_cell.angle_beta   90.00
_cell.angle_gamma   90.00
#
_symmetry.space_group_name_H-M   'P 1'
#
loop_
_entity.id
_entity.type
_entity.pdbx_description
1 polymer ?
#
loop_
_entity_poly.entity_id
_entity_poly.type
_entity_poly.pdbx_seq_one_letter_code
_entity_poly.pdbx_strand_id
1 'polypeptide(L)'
;AWFEDDEFGSWEEFPIDLYFADLDGNWIDQDSDGLFDNHTGDVQPEIWIGRIYAPPLQYLDEITLYRRYFDKNHAYRTGGLPLPHRALSFVDDDWFYWTTCYTDLVYSNVTVVNNKYQTTAANYRNHLKNGYEWIHLCSHSSPWGHTFMIPNGPYAGTVFNYEIFYLEPDAHFLNLFACSGTRFVEENNVGNWYIFHSDNGLTVIGSTKTGSMLYFDDFYRPLGQGKNIGNAFKEWFILNGELSWGWFYGLNILGDPTLKPMMSDGEVARFESFDGFTEVIAPDPESDGNLFCAMVGDTIWVVWESGRSQSNGRCDILSAYRTTNWSDAIPVGPQVYWDYAPTITHTQDGQPIAIWSAFKGSAYHYNLYYSLFSGTSWSNPVIIDSDPSYDFRARAVTDNAGKVWLFFQSRRDVNSNIYYATYTTSWSTPQRVTDTPEDELSPQPLVDYSGRVWVFYHRQDPTGSRIYASYYDNGWHELGPISKGQTRAYHPIGAASDDKIWLVWHTFDQGPGDIYYSYYDGNNWTDPLPVTTDPGEDLLPSITVDQGGSPWVSWQSDRDGTWQIYTSYYKGGWQSPEKISDNLAAINSGTVTDNNNQIWFLWQGYDDNWEIYADYRCGTGVGEVTKGKAEEPKLKSLYRIGDDIRIDKDFALIDASGRMVKKGKGVINTRGLPPGIFFLKVIDSIKKVILVR
;
A
#
# COMPACT_ATOMS: atom_id res chain seq x y z
N ALA A 1 26.29 -6.05 -3.81
CA ALA A 1 27.02 -5.04 -4.58
C ALA A 1 26.02 -4.29 -5.44
N TRP A 2 26.42 -3.11 -5.92
CA TRP A 2 25.68 -2.34 -6.90
C TRP A 2 26.49 -2.23 -8.18
N PHE A 3 25.80 -2.13 -9.31
CA PHE A 3 26.37 -1.91 -10.62
C PHE A 3 25.64 -0.76 -11.31
N GLU A 4 26.35 -0.03 -12.15
CA GLU A 4 25.78 1.00 -13.01
C GLU A 4 26.22 0.82 -14.47
N ASP A 5 25.29 1.07 -15.40
CA ASP A 5 25.58 1.10 -16.84
C ASP A 5 24.68 2.09 -17.58
N ASP A 6 25.07 2.47 -18.80
CA ASP A 6 24.33 3.40 -19.65
C ASP A 6 23.87 2.79 -20.99
N GLU A 7 23.77 1.46 -21.10
CA GLU A 7 23.55 0.78 -22.39
C GLU A 7 22.22 1.20 -23.07
N PHE A 8 21.21 1.60 -22.29
CA PHE A 8 19.95 2.15 -22.80
C PHE A 8 19.91 3.68 -22.95
N GLY A 9 21.07 4.33 -22.97
CA GLY A 9 21.22 5.76 -23.23
C GLY A 9 21.03 6.67 -22.01
N SER A 10 20.98 6.10 -20.81
CA SER A 10 20.99 6.81 -19.53
C SER A 10 21.50 5.88 -18.44
N TRP A 11 22.19 6.43 -17.45
CA TRP A 11 22.70 5.68 -16.30
C TRP A 11 21.55 5.04 -15.51
N GLU A 12 21.63 3.72 -15.32
CA GLU A 12 20.73 2.93 -14.47
C GLU A 12 21.56 2.21 -13.39
N GLU A 13 21.16 2.37 -12.13
CA GLU A 13 21.84 1.76 -10.98
C GLU A 13 21.02 0.59 -10.41
N PHE A 14 21.68 -0.52 -10.13
CA PHE A 14 20.98 -1.72 -9.67
C PHE A 14 21.80 -2.67 -8.80
N PRO A 15 21.13 -3.35 -7.85
CA PRO A 15 21.79 -4.38 -7.08
C PRO A 15 22.07 -5.59 -7.98
N ILE A 16 23.29 -6.12 -7.87
CA ILE A 16 23.79 -7.19 -8.73
C ILE A 16 24.18 -8.42 -7.91
N ASP A 17 23.50 -9.54 -8.16
CA ASP A 17 23.79 -10.83 -7.51
C ASP A 17 24.93 -11.59 -8.22
N LEU A 18 25.20 -11.28 -9.50
CA LEU A 18 26.33 -11.84 -10.25
C LEU A 18 27.67 -11.62 -9.53
N TYR A 19 27.83 -10.48 -8.85
CA TYR A 19 29.01 -10.15 -8.04
C TYR A 19 29.39 -11.24 -7.03
N PHE A 20 28.40 -11.95 -6.48
CA PHE A 20 28.67 -13.03 -5.53
C PHE A 20 28.82 -14.39 -6.22
N ALA A 21 28.32 -14.51 -7.45
CA ALA A 21 28.29 -15.74 -8.23
C ALA A 21 29.56 -15.95 -9.07
N ASP A 22 30.15 -14.85 -9.52
CA ASP A 22 31.49 -14.76 -10.09
C ASP A 22 32.53 -14.70 -8.95
N LEU A 23 33.46 -15.65 -8.94
CA LEU A 23 34.45 -15.81 -7.88
C LEU A 23 35.86 -15.39 -8.30
N ASP A 24 36.13 -15.21 -9.59
CA ASP A 24 37.46 -14.91 -10.13
C ASP A 24 37.51 -13.83 -11.22
N GLY A 25 36.39 -13.13 -11.44
CA GLY A 25 36.31 -11.88 -12.19
C GLY A 25 36.77 -10.65 -11.43
N ASN A 26 36.99 -9.58 -12.19
CA ASN A 26 37.49 -8.30 -11.69
C ASN A 26 36.41 -7.24 -11.83
N TRP A 27 35.87 -6.83 -10.67
CA TRP A 27 34.88 -5.77 -10.53
C TRP A 27 35.58 -4.44 -10.25
N ILE A 28 35.26 -3.42 -11.05
CA ILE A 28 35.95 -2.14 -11.04
C ILE A 28 34.93 -1.03 -10.85
N ASP A 29 35.24 -0.14 -9.91
CA ASP A 29 34.57 1.14 -9.63
C ASP A 29 35.61 2.21 -10.03
N GLN A 30 35.43 2.82 -11.21
CA GLN A 30 36.40 3.74 -11.81
C GLN A 30 36.30 5.15 -11.26
N ASP A 31 35.10 5.59 -10.85
CA ASP A 31 34.86 6.94 -10.35
C ASP A 31 34.82 7.04 -8.82
N SER A 32 34.90 5.90 -8.13
CA SER A 32 34.99 5.74 -6.68
C SER A 32 33.73 6.21 -5.93
N ASP A 33 32.56 6.05 -6.54
CA ASP A 33 31.27 6.37 -5.94
C ASP A 33 30.67 5.21 -5.10
N GLY A 34 31.28 4.01 -5.17
CA GLY A 34 30.85 2.81 -4.46
C GLY A 34 29.97 1.87 -5.30
N LEU A 35 29.71 2.20 -6.56
CA LEU A 35 29.00 1.39 -7.54
C LEU A 35 30.02 0.85 -8.56
N PHE A 36 29.86 -0.41 -8.99
CA PHE A 36 30.73 -0.96 -10.02
C PHE A 36 30.25 -0.52 -11.41
N ASP A 37 31.15 -0.04 -12.25
CA ASP A 37 30.85 0.40 -13.62
C ASP A 37 31.47 -0.52 -14.69
N ASN A 38 32.27 -1.51 -14.26
CA ASN A 38 32.97 -2.40 -15.18
C ASN A 38 33.28 -3.78 -14.55
N HIS A 39 33.27 -4.80 -15.40
CA HIS A 39 33.48 -6.20 -15.05
C HIS A 39 34.37 -6.88 -16.10
N THR A 40 35.57 -7.35 -15.70
CA THR A 40 36.58 -7.88 -16.64
C THR A 40 37.28 -9.14 -16.13
N GLY A 41 37.99 -9.86 -16.99
CA GLY A 41 38.68 -11.11 -16.63
C GLY A 41 37.84 -12.32 -17.01
N ASP A 42 37.71 -13.29 -16.10
CA ASP A 42 36.68 -14.32 -16.22
C ASP A 42 35.39 -13.75 -15.63
N VAL A 43 34.40 -13.51 -16.48
CA VAL A 43 33.15 -12.81 -16.11
C VAL A 43 31.98 -13.77 -15.94
N GLN A 44 32.25 -15.07 -16.15
CA GLN A 44 31.23 -16.11 -16.05
C GLN A 44 30.97 -16.44 -14.57
N PRO A 45 29.75 -16.87 -14.20
CA PRO A 45 29.50 -17.31 -12.83
C PRO A 45 30.02 -18.72 -12.54
N GLU A 46 30.83 -18.89 -11.49
CA GLU A 46 31.31 -20.20 -11.00
C GLU A 46 30.26 -20.91 -10.17
N ILE A 47 29.40 -20.16 -9.50
CA ILE A 47 28.29 -20.68 -8.71
C ILE A 47 26.98 -19.99 -9.09
N TRP A 48 25.86 -20.50 -8.61
CA TRP A 48 24.59 -19.78 -8.64
C TRP A 48 24.21 -19.42 -7.21
N ILE A 49 23.38 -18.40 -7.05
CA ILE A 49 22.92 -17.92 -5.75
C ILE A 49 21.41 -17.77 -5.76
N GLY A 50 20.80 -18.09 -4.63
CA GLY A 50 19.41 -17.82 -4.33
C GLY A 50 19.32 -16.82 -3.19
N ARG A 51 18.52 -15.78 -3.37
CA ARG A 51 18.35 -14.72 -2.39
C ARG A 51 17.07 -14.92 -1.57
N ILE A 52 17.23 -15.03 -0.26
CA ILE A 52 16.12 -15.09 0.71
C ILE A 52 16.26 -13.86 1.62
N TYR A 53 15.65 -12.74 1.20
CA TYR A 53 15.83 -11.42 1.83
C TYR A 53 14.48 -10.78 2.17
N ALA A 54 14.01 -10.98 3.39
CA ALA A 54 12.75 -10.45 3.91
C ALA A 54 12.79 -9.05 4.58
N PRO A 55 13.92 -8.46 5.00
CA PRO A 55 13.90 -7.20 5.76
C PRO A 55 13.09 -6.04 5.14
N PRO A 56 13.05 -5.86 3.82
CA PRO A 56 12.24 -4.80 3.20
C PRO A 56 10.72 -5.09 3.19
N LEU A 57 10.27 -6.26 3.62
CA LEU A 57 8.86 -6.64 3.68
C LEU A 57 8.27 -6.22 5.03
N GLN A 58 7.33 -5.29 5.00
CA GLN A 58 6.84 -4.59 6.19
C GLN A 58 5.37 -4.86 6.51
N TYR A 59 4.69 -5.73 5.75
CA TYR A 59 3.31 -6.16 6.04
C TYR A 59 3.22 -7.39 6.94
N LEU A 60 4.36 -7.96 7.36
CA LEU A 60 4.42 -9.09 8.28
C LEU A 60 5.78 -9.12 8.99
N ASP A 61 5.84 -9.75 10.16
CA ASP A 61 7.09 -10.00 10.88
C ASP A 61 8.13 -10.79 10.04
N GLU A 62 9.38 -10.29 10.03
CA GLU A 62 10.50 -10.90 9.29
C GLU A 62 10.76 -12.38 9.68
N ILE A 63 10.70 -12.72 10.97
CA ILE A 63 10.94 -14.09 11.45
C ILE A 63 9.78 -14.98 11.01
N THR A 64 8.54 -14.48 11.07
CA THR A 64 7.36 -15.17 10.53
C THR A 64 7.52 -15.44 9.04
N LEU A 65 7.97 -14.46 8.24
CA LEU A 65 8.22 -14.62 6.81
C LEU A 65 9.27 -15.72 6.54
N TYR A 66 10.39 -15.72 7.27
CA TYR A 66 11.40 -16.77 7.13
C TYR A 66 10.88 -18.17 7.52
N ARG A 67 10.13 -18.29 8.62
CA ARG A 67 9.51 -19.56 9.03
C ARG A 67 8.57 -20.09 7.95
N ARG A 68 7.66 -19.25 7.45
CA ARG A 68 6.76 -19.58 6.34
C ARG A 68 7.55 -20.08 5.13
N TYR A 69 8.61 -19.37 4.74
CA TYR A 69 9.45 -19.76 3.61
C TYR A 69 10.08 -21.16 3.80
N PHE A 70 10.75 -21.41 4.93
CA PHE A 70 11.43 -22.68 5.17
C PHE A 70 10.47 -23.85 5.39
N ASP A 71 9.30 -23.62 5.98
CA ASP A 71 8.25 -24.64 6.14
C ASP A 71 7.72 -25.08 4.77
N LYS A 72 7.42 -24.14 3.87
CA LYS A 72 7.00 -24.45 2.49
C LYS A 72 8.10 -25.16 1.70
N ASN A 73 9.34 -24.69 1.81
CA ASN A 73 10.49 -25.32 1.16
C ASN A 73 10.64 -26.79 1.61
N HIS A 74 10.55 -27.04 2.92
CA HIS A 74 10.59 -28.39 3.47
C HIS A 74 9.41 -29.25 3.01
N ALA A 75 8.19 -28.69 3.04
CA ALA A 75 6.98 -29.36 2.58
C ALA A 75 7.10 -29.77 1.10
N TYR A 76 7.58 -28.88 0.22
CA TYR A 76 7.83 -29.20 -1.18
C TYR A 76 8.82 -30.35 -1.34
N ARG A 77 9.97 -30.29 -0.65
CA ARG A 77 11.02 -31.33 -0.72
C ARG A 77 10.57 -32.71 -0.25
N THR A 78 9.57 -32.75 0.63
CA THR A 78 9.02 -33.98 1.20
C THR A 78 7.75 -34.44 0.49
N GLY A 79 7.31 -33.74 -0.56
CA GLY A 79 6.07 -34.02 -1.28
C GLY A 79 4.78 -33.63 -0.53
N GLY A 80 4.90 -32.84 0.54
CA GLY A 80 3.80 -32.32 1.35
C GLY A 80 3.20 -31.00 0.86
N LEU A 81 3.66 -30.48 -0.28
CA LEU A 81 3.12 -29.26 -0.91
C LEU A 81 2.87 -29.49 -2.41
N PRO A 82 1.87 -30.31 -2.80
CA PRO A 82 1.63 -30.61 -4.21
C PRO A 82 0.70 -29.59 -4.88
N LEU A 83 1.10 -29.07 -6.04
CA LEU A 83 0.23 -28.38 -6.99
C LEU A 83 0.09 -29.21 -8.29
N PRO A 84 -0.90 -28.94 -9.15
CA PRO A 84 -0.99 -29.60 -10.45
C PRO A 84 0.30 -29.41 -11.27
N HIS A 85 0.84 -30.50 -11.86
CA HIS A 85 2.02 -30.45 -12.72
C HIS A 85 1.70 -29.84 -14.09
N ARG A 86 1.54 -28.52 -14.11
CA ARG A 86 1.20 -27.71 -15.29
C ARG A 86 1.81 -26.32 -15.19
N ALA A 87 1.98 -25.68 -16.34
CA ALA A 87 2.47 -24.31 -16.43
C ALA A 87 1.42 -23.32 -16.94
N LEU A 88 1.60 -22.05 -16.59
CA LEU A 88 0.99 -20.89 -17.21
C LEU A 88 2.06 -20.12 -17.99
N SER A 89 1.78 -19.80 -19.25
CA SER A 89 2.49 -18.76 -20.00
C SER A 89 1.52 -17.61 -20.23
N PHE A 90 1.64 -16.57 -19.43
CA PHE A 90 0.83 -15.35 -19.51
C PHE A 90 1.67 -14.28 -20.20
N VAL A 91 1.40 -14.04 -21.47
CA VAL A 91 2.29 -13.29 -22.36
C VAL A 91 1.57 -12.05 -22.86
N ASP A 92 1.90 -10.89 -22.28
CA ASP A 92 1.31 -9.61 -22.63
C ASP A 92 1.56 -9.20 -24.08
N ASP A 93 0.81 -8.20 -24.53
CA ASP A 93 0.59 -7.90 -25.93
C ASP A 93 1.85 -7.60 -26.75
N ASP A 94 2.84 -6.90 -26.20
CA ASP A 94 4.12 -6.59 -26.86
C ASP A 94 4.88 -7.85 -27.26
N TRP A 95 4.60 -8.96 -26.58
CA TRP A 95 5.26 -10.25 -26.75
C TRP A 95 4.31 -11.36 -27.18
N PHE A 96 3.08 -11.04 -27.60
CA PHE A 96 2.00 -12.01 -27.87
C PHE A 96 2.38 -13.16 -28.83
N TYR A 97 3.40 -12.96 -29.66
CA TYR A 97 3.92 -13.97 -30.58
C TYR A 97 4.67 -15.11 -29.87
N TRP A 98 5.12 -14.90 -28.64
CA TRP A 98 5.56 -15.99 -27.77
C TRP A 98 4.34 -16.80 -27.29
N THR A 99 4.46 -18.12 -27.38
CA THR A 99 3.39 -19.06 -27.05
C THR A 99 3.60 -19.63 -25.65
N THR A 100 4.22 -20.79 -25.56
CA THR A 100 4.56 -21.48 -24.29
C THR A 100 5.79 -20.89 -23.62
N CYS A 101 6.49 -19.96 -24.27
CA CYS A 101 7.82 -19.49 -23.85
C CYS A 101 8.78 -20.65 -23.52
N TYR A 102 8.68 -21.77 -24.25
CA TYR A 102 9.43 -23.01 -24.04
C TYR A 102 9.18 -23.74 -22.71
N THR A 103 8.16 -23.34 -21.94
CA THR A 103 7.74 -24.10 -20.74
C THR A 103 7.24 -25.51 -21.08
N ASP A 104 6.88 -25.76 -22.35
CA ASP A 104 6.51 -27.09 -22.87
C ASP A 104 7.70 -28.07 -22.97
N LEU A 105 8.94 -27.58 -22.82
CA LEU A 105 10.11 -28.44 -22.62
C LEU A 105 10.14 -29.07 -21.23
N VAL A 106 9.39 -28.52 -20.27
CA VAL A 106 9.30 -28.98 -18.88
C VAL A 106 7.94 -29.60 -18.59
N TYR A 107 6.86 -29.00 -19.11
CA TYR A 107 5.48 -29.36 -18.82
C TYR A 107 4.73 -29.84 -20.07
N SER A 108 4.08 -31.00 -19.98
CA SER A 108 3.18 -31.46 -21.05
C SER A 108 1.85 -30.70 -21.12
N ASN A 109 1.46 -30.03 -20.02
CA ASN A 109 0.25 -29.23 -19.90
C ASN A 109 0.61 -27.76 -19.65
N VAL A 110 0.49 -26.93 -20.68
CA VAL A 110 0.76 -25.48 -20.61
C VAL A 110 -0.51 -24.71 -20.97
N THR A 111 -1.00 -23.89 -20.05
CA THR A 111 -2.03 -22.89 -20.34
C THR A 111 -1.34 -21.66 -20.94
N VAL A 112 -1.68 -21.31 -22.19
CA VAL A 112 -1.13 -20.13 -22.86
C VAL A 112 -2.20 -19.04 -22.92
N VAL A 113 -1.90 -17.87 -22.37
CA VAL A 113 -2.70 -16.65 -22.47
C VAL A 113 -1.86 -15.60 -23.17
N ASN A 114 -1.97 -15.54 -24.49
CA ASN A 114 -1.27 -14.57 -25.34
C ASN A 114 -2.22 -13.85 -26.31
N ASN A 115 -3.53 -13.98 -26.08
CA ASN A 115 -4.50 -13.15 -26.76
C ASN A 115 -4.50 -11.77 -26.11
N LYS A 116 -4.10 -10.79 -26.89
CA LYS A 116 -3.96 -9.38 -26.54
C LYS A 116 -5.19 -8.67 -25.94
N TYR A 117 -6.38 -9.28 -26.01
CA TYR A 117 -7.60 -8.78 -25.36
C TYR A 117 -7.92 -9.51 -24.05
N GLN A 118 -7.11 -10.50 -23.69
CA GLN A 118 -7.25 -11.33 -22.49
C GLN A 118 -6.05 -11.17 -21.54
N THR A 119 -4.98 -10.52 -21.98
CA THR A 119 -3.84 -10.15 -21.12
C THR A 119 -4.20 -8.89 -20.34
N THR A 120 -4.98 -9.07 -19.27
CA THR A 120 -5.43 -7.97 -18.40
C THR A 120 -5.11 -8.28 -16.95
N ALA A 121 -4.98 -7.25 -16.10
CA ALA A 121 -4.74 -7.42 -14.67
C ALA A 121 -5.80 -8.31 -14.02
N ALA A 122 -7.08 -8.07 -14.36
CA ALA A 122 -8.19 -8.88 -13.86
C ALA A 122 -8.07 -10.36 -14.25
N ASN A 123 -7.66 -10.67 -15.48
CA ASN A 123 -7.49 -12.05 -15.91
C ASN A 123 -6.26 -12.69 -15.25
N TYR A 124 -5.16 -11.95 -15.10
CA TYR A 124 -3.98 -12.45 -14.39
C TYR A 124 -4.31 -12.80 -12.94
N ARG A 125 -5.04 -11.92 -12.21
CA ARG A 125 -5.55 -12.19 -10.85
C ARG A 125 -6.34 -13.50 -10.77
N ASN A 126 -7.21 -13.76 -11.74
CA ASN A 126 -7.98 -15.02 -11.79
C ASN A 126 -7.07 -16.23 -12.01
N HIS A 127 -6.02 -16.10 -12.81
CA HIS A 127 -5.06 -17.18 -13.04
C HIS A 127 -4.21 -17.49 -11.81
N LEU A 128 -3.85 -16.49 -11.00
CA LEU A 128 -3.06 -16.71 -9.78
C LEU A 128 -3.71 -17.67 -8.76
N LYS A 129 -5.03 -17.88 -8.85
CA LYS A 129 -5.81 -18.78 -7.95
C LYS A 129 -6.00 -20.21 -8.50
N ASN A 130 -5.46 -20.53 -9.68
CA ASN A 130 -5.82 -21.77 -10.37
C ASN A 130 -4.85 -22.94 -10.12
N GLY A 131 -3.77 -22.76 -9.36
CA GLY A 131 -2.76 -23.80 -9.13
C GLY A 131 -1.89 -24.07 -10.35
N TYR A 132 -0.65 -23.56 -10.33
CA TYR A 132 0.36 -23.77 -11.35
C TYR A 132 1.69 -24.14 -10.72
N GLU A 133 2.32 -25.25 -11.11
CA GLU A 133 3.69 -25.47 -10.63
C GLU A 133 4.64 -24.38 -11.18
N TRP A 134 4.40 -23.91 -12.40
CA TRP A 134 5.22 -22.86 -13.02
C TRP A 134 4.37 -21.76 -13.64
N ILE A 135 4.72 -20.49 -13.39
CA ILE A 135 4.19 -19.34 -14.11
C ILE A 135 5.34 -18.65 -14.86
N HIS A 136 5.18 -18.47 -16.17
CA HIS A 136 5.98 -17.57 -16.97
C HIS A 136 5.12 -16.35 -17.27
N LEU A 137 5.50 -15.20 -16.72
CA LEU A 137 4.81 -13.92 -16.95
C LEU A 137 5.67 -13.06 -17.87
N CYS A 138 5.11 -12.59 -18.98
CA CYS A 138 5.66 -11.48 -19.75
C CYS A 138 4.72 -10.29 -19.56
N SER A 139 5.20 -9.23 -18.91
CA SER A 139 4.45 -8.00 -18.68
C SER A 139 5.39 -6.82 -18.53
N HIS A 140 4.87 -5.61 -18.71
CA HIS A 140 5.57 -4.44 -18.18
C HIS A 140 5.54 -4.51 -16.65
N SER A 141 6.58 -4.01 -15.99
CA SER A 141 6.66 -4.10 -14.53
C SER A 141 7.53 -3.02 -13.92
N SER A 142 7.28 -2.80 -12.64
CA SER A 142 8.14 -2.11 -11.69
C SER A 142 8.45 -3.08 -10.53
N PRO A 143 9.22 -2.66 -9.51
CA PRO A 143 9.33 -3.41 -8.26
C PRO A 143 7.99 -3.64 -7.54
N TRP A 144 6.95 -2.85 -7.83
CA TRP A 144 5.69 -2.83 -7.08
C TRP A 144 4.47 -3.28 -7.87
N GLY A 145 4.56 -3.56 -9.16
CA GLY A 145 3.42 -4.07 -9.90
C GLY A 145 3.72 -4.55 -11.32
N HIS A 146 2.83 -5.39 -11.83
CA HIS A 146 2.82 -5.91 -13.20
C HIS A 146 1.68 -5.26 -13.98
N THR A 147 2.00 -4.56 -15.07
CA THR A 147 1.03 -3.86 -15.90
C THR A 147 0.86 -4.54 -17.25
N PHE A 148 -0.37 -4.58 -17.70
CA PHE A 148 -0.76 -5.20 -18.96
C PHE A 148 -1.23 -4.16 -19.97
N MET A 149 -1.15 -4.46 -21.26
CA MET A 149 -1.57 -3.52 -22.32
C MET A 149 -2.53 -4.16 -23.33
N ILE A 150 -3.46 -3.35 -23.84
CA ILE A 150 -4.33 -3.72 -24.97
C ILE A 150 -3.80 -3.07 -26.25
N PRO A 151 -3.68 -3.80 -27.38
CA PRO A 151 -3.12 -3.26 -28.61
C PRO A 151 -3.88 -2.08 -29.19
N ASN A 152 -3.13 -1.01 -29.45
CA ASN A 152 -3.66 0.29 -29.91
C ASN A 152 -4.71 0.87 -28.94
N GLY A 153 -4.70 0.44 -27.68
CA GLY A 153 -5.58 0.88 -26.59
C GLY A 153 -4.78 1.35 -25.37
N PRO A 154 -5.48 1.75 -24.29
CA PRO A 154 -4.85 2.04 -23.01
C PRO A 154 -4.27 0.76 -22.37
N TYR A 155 -3.51 0.93 -21.29
CA TYR A 155 -3.14 -0.19 -20.43
C TYR A 155 -4.41 -0.87 -19.87
N ALA A 156 -4.28 -2.15 -19.54
CA ALA A 156 -5.33 -3.07 -19.10
C ALA A 156 -5.20 -3.39 -17.59
N GLY A 157 -4.87 -2.35 -16.82
CA GLY A 157 -4.67 -2.40 -15.39
C GLY A 157 -3.31 -2.94 -14.95
N THR A 158 -3.10 -2.83 -13.65
CA THR A 158 -1.88 -3.29 -12.94
C THR A 158 -2.26 -4.23 -11.82
N VAL A 159 -1.47 -5.29 -11.62
CA VAL A 159 -1.51 -6.13 -10.42
C VAL A 159 -0.38 -5.72 -9.50
N PHE A 160 -0.73 -5.16 -8.34
CA PHE A 160 0.23 -4.58 -7.40
C PHE A 160 0.72 -5.59 -6.36
N ASN A 161 1.86 -5.26 -5.75
CA ASN A 161 2.49 -5.99 -4.66
C ASN A 161 1.55 -6.25 -3.46
N TYR A 162 0.73 -5.27 -3.07
CA TYR A 162 -0.25 -5.42 -2.00
C TYR A 162 -1.36 -6.41 -2.34
N GLU A 163 -1.65 -6.61 -3.63
CA GLU A 163 -2.59 -7.64 -4.07
C GLU A 163 -1.95 -9.02 -4.00
N ILE A 164 -0.68 -9.16 -4.37
CA ILE A 164 0.05 -10.44 -4.26
C ILE A 164 0.14 -10.90 -2.81
N PHE A 165 0.37 -9.97 -1.88
CA PHE A 165 0.34 -10.27 -0.44
C PHE A 165 -0.99 -10.90 -0.03
N TYR A 166 -2.13 -10.36 -0.48
CA TYR A 166 -3.43 -10.88 -0.06
C TYR A 166 -3.96 -12.06 -0.89
N LEU A 167 -3.73 -12.05 -2.21
CA LEU A 167 -4.24 -13.07 -3.13
C LEU A 167 -3.64 -14.45 -2.86
N GLU A 168 -2.44 -14.48 -2.25
CA GLU A 168 -1.66 -15.69 -1.99
C GLU A 168 -1.60 -16.64 -3.20
N PRO A 169 -0.89 -16.27 -4.28
CA PRO A 169 -0.91 -17.05 -5.52
C PRO A 169 -0.58 -18.54 -5.33
N ASP A 170 -1.38 -19.41 -5.95
CA ASP A 170 -1.15 -20.86 -5.97
C ASP A 170 -0.12 -21.21 -7.06
N ALA A 171 1.14 -20.83 -6.82
CA ALA A 171 2.25 -21.18 -7.68
C ALA A 171 3.55 -21.50 -6.94
N HIS A 172 4.32 -22.48 -7.41
CA HIS A 172 5.64 -22.81 -6.83
C HIS A 172 6.77 -21.96 -7.41
N PHE A 173 6.82 -21.86 -8.73
CA PHE A 173 7.92 -21.21 -9.44
C PHE A 173 7.42 -20.16 -10.41
N LEU A 174 8.14 -19.04 -10.47
CA LEU A 174 7.85 -17.98 -11.42
C LEU A 174 9.11 -17.58 -12.21
N ASN A 175 8.94 -17.34 -13.51
CA ASN A 175 9.89 -16.61 -14.34
C ASN A 175 9.21 -15.33 -14.81
N LEU A 176 9.72 -14.19 -14.33
CA LEU A 176 9.20 -12.86 -14.57
C LEU A 176 10.00 -12.21 -15.70
N PHE A 177 9.48 -12.31 -16.93
CA PHE A 177 9.82 -11.38 -18.00
C PHE A 177 9.15 -10.02 -17.71
N ALA A 178 9.62 -9.37 -16.65
CA ALA A 178 9.05 -8.18 -16.06
C ALA A 178 10.17 -7.36 -15.40
N CYS A 179 10.42 -6.15 -15.94
CA CYS A 179 11.48 -5.26 -15.48
C CYS A 179 11.38 -4.96 -13.98
N SER A 180 12.52 -4.99 -13.28
CA SER A 180 12.67 -4.62 -11.87
C SER A 180 11.82 -5.40 -10.85
N GLY A 181 11.06 -6.42 -11.28
CA GLY A 181 10.12 -7.16 -10.41
C GLY A 181 10.80 -7.90 -9.26
N THR A 182 12.12 -8.17 -9.36
CA THR A 182 12.92 -8.82 -8.32
C THR A 182 13.95 -7.90 -7.69
N ARG A 183 13.79 -6.57 -7.81
CA ARG A 183 14.61 -5.55 -7.14
C ARG A 183 14.40 -5.58 -5.62
N PHE A 184 15.06 -6.52 -4.98
CA PHE A 184 14.87 -6.93 -3.58
C PHE A 184 15.23 -5.87 -2.53
N VAL A 185 15.85 -4.75 -2.91
CA VAL A 185 16.17 -3.64 -2.01
C VAL A 185 14.98 -2.72 -1.78
N GLU A 186 13.96 -2.80 -2.64
CA GLU A 186 12.77 -1.97 -2.53
C GLU A 186 11.83 -2.52 -1.46
N GLU A 187 11.35 -1.66 -0.56
CA GLU A 187 10.38 -2.09 0.44
C GLU A 187 9.09 -2.57 -0.23
N ASN A 188 8.61 -3.72 0.28
CA ASN A 188 7.44 -4.44 -0.19
C ASN A 188 7.49 -4.86 -1.68
N ASN A 189 8.66 -5.18 -2.24
CA ASN A 189 8.77 -5.56 -3.66
C ASN A 189 7.98 -6.85 -4.02
N VAL A 190 7.41 -6.88 -5.23
CA VAL A 190 6.49 -7.92 -5.71
C VAL A 190 7.13 -9.32 -5.76
N GLY A 191 8.38 -9.42 -6.22
CA GLY A 191 9.10 -10.70 -6.33
C GLY A 191 9.27 -11.42 -5.00
N ASN A 192 9.53 -10.69 -3.92
CA ASN A 192 9.65 -11.28 -2.59
C ASN A 192 8.28 -11.69 -2.02
N TRP A 193 7.20 -10.94 -2.31
CA TRP A 193 5.86 -11.33 -1.86
C TRP A 193 5.40 -12.67 -2.43
N TYR A 194 5.76 -12.99 -3.67
CA TYR A 194 5.50 -14.30 -4.25
C TYR A 194 6.13 -15.45 -3.44
N ILE A 195 7.33 -15.29 -2.86
CA ILE A 195 8.01 -16.40 -2.16
C ILE A 195 7.78 -16.41 -0.63
N PHE A 196 7.63 -15.25 0.00
CA PHE A 196 7.58 -15.20 1.46
C PHE A 196 6.17 -15.39 2.00
N HIS A 197 5.17 -14.69 1.44
CA HIS A 197 3.84 -14.71 2.01
C HIS A 197 2.94 -15.81 1.42
N SER A 198 2.89 -16.00 0.09
CA SER A 198 2.09 -17.08 -0.52
C SER A 198 2.39 -18.43 0.13
N ASP A 199 1.36 -19.24 0.38
CA ASP A 199 1.50 -20.61 0.91
C ASP A 199 2.23 -21.57 -0.04
N ASN A 200 2.43 -21.20 -1.30
CA ASN A 200 2.98 -22.10 -2.33
C ASN A 200 4.31 -21.64 -2.94
N GLY A 201 4.61 -20.34 -2.93
CA GLY A 201 5.76 -19.79 -3.65
C GLY A 201 7.12 -20.20 -3.07
N LEU A 202 8.04 -20.59 -3.96
CA LEU A 202 9.35 -21.13 -3.61
C LEU A 202 10.50 -20.41 -4.30
N THR A 203 10.34 -20.07 -5.59
CA THR A 203 11.38 -19.42 -6.38
C THR A 203 10.79 -18.46 -7.41
N VAL A 204 11.40 -17.28 -7.52
CA VAL A 204 11.12 -16.30 -8.57
C VAL A 204 12.43 -15.96 -9.28
N ILE A 205 12.41 -16.02 -10.60
CA ILE A 205 13.51 -15.55 -11.46
C ILE A 205 13.05 -14.25 -12.11
N GLY A 206 13.88 -13.23 -12.11
CA GLY A 206 13.54 -11.94 -12.72
C GLY A 206 14.74 -11.00 -12.72
N SER A 207 14.48 -9.71 -12.98
CA SER A 207 15.51 -8.66 -13.02
C SER A 207 15.33 -7.64 -11.89
N THR A 208 16.45 -7.15 -11.34
CA THR A 208 16.51 -6.03 -10.39
C THR A 208 16.43 -4.65 -11.05
N LYS A 209 16.36 -4.62 -12.39
CA LYS A 209 16.31 -3.42 -13.22
C LYS A 209 15.59 -3.65 -14.54
N THR A 210 15.68 -2.70 -15.47
CA THR A 210 15.24 -2.89 -16.86
C THR A 210 15.86 -4.16 -17.47
N GLY A 211 15.09 -4.87 -18.28
CA GLY A 211 15.49 -6.14 -18.88
C GLY A 211 14.94 -7.36 -18.12
N SER A 212 15.14 -8.54 -18.72
CA SER A 212 14.81 -9.84 -18.13
C SER A 212 15.42 -10.98 -18.98
N MET A 213 15.08 -12.23 -18.69
CA MET A 213 15.61 -13.40 -19.39
C MET A 213 15.15 -13.40 -20.85
N LEU A 214 16.07 -13.61 -21.79
CA LEU A 214 15.75 -13.99 -23.17
C LEU A 214 16.26 -15.41 -23.41
N TYR A 215 16.15 -15.95 -24.63
CA TYR A 215 16.68 -17.28 -24.96
C TYR A 215 16.13 -18.36 -24.00
N PHE A 216 14.82 -18.35 -23.78
CA PHE A 216 14.17 -19.14 -22.74
C PHE A 216 14.46 -20.64 -22.83
N ASP A 217 14.72 -21.17 -24.03
CA ASP A 217 14.99 -22.59 -24.21
C ASP A 217 16.34 -23.01 -23.61
N ASP A 218 17.34 -22.12 -23.55
CA ASP A 218 18.61 -22.40 -22.87
C ASP A 218 18.44 -22.54 -21.36
N PHE A 219 17.37 -21.97 -20.79
CA PHE A 219 16.99 -22.16 -19.40
C PHE A 219 16.03 -23.36 -19.20
N TYR A 220 14.95 -23.44 -19.98
CA TYR A 220 13.92 -24.47 -19.80
C TYR A 220 14.35 -25.86 -20.25
N ARG A 221 15.25 -25.98 -21.24
CA ARG A 221 15.75 -27.29 -21.71
C ARG A 221 16.54 -28.05 -20.63
N PRO A 222 17.57 -27.47 -19.97
CA PRO A 222 18.25 -28.17 -18.88
C PRO A 222 17.32 -28.46 -17.69
N LEU A 223 16.36 -27.57 -17.40
CA LEU A 223 15.37 -27.79 -16.36
C LEU A 223 14.47 -29.00 -16.67
N GLY A 224 13.96 -29.12 -17.90
CA GLY A 224 13.17 -30.26 -18.37
C GLY A 224 13.97 -31.57 -18.45
N GLN A 225 15.29 -31.48 -18.55
CA GLN A 225 16.22 -32.62 -18.41
C GLN A 225 16.51 -33.00 -16.95
N GLY A 226 15.85 -32.33 -15.99
CA GLY A 226 15.89 -32.67 -14.57
C GLY A 226 16.99 -31.97 -13.76
N LYS A 227 17.66 -30.95 -14.32
CA LYS A 227 18.54 -30.07 -13.55
C LYS A 227 17.72 -29.20 -12.60
N ASN A 228 18.37 -28.67 -11.57
CA ASN A 228 17.75 -27.67 -10.70
C ASN A 228 17.79 -26.27 -11.33
N ILE A 229 16.99 -25.37 -10.78
CA ILE A 229 16.83 -23.99 -11.28
C ILE A 229 18.19 -23.27 -11.33
N GLY A 230 19.03 -23.42 -10.31
CA GLY A 230 20.34 -22.79 -10.24
C GLY A 230 21.28 -23.26 -11.35
N ASN A 231 21.37 -24.57 -11.61
CA ASN A 231 22.20 -25.11 -12.69
C ASN A 231 21.68 -24.68 -14.07
N ALA A 232 20.36 -24.68 -14.26
CA ALA A 232 19.75 -24.20 -15.49
C ALA A 232 20.02 -22.70 -15.71
N PHE A 233 19.90 -21.88 -14.67
CA PHE A 233 20.18 -20.45 -14.72
C PHE A 233 21.66 -20.15 -14.97
N LYS A 234 22.57 -20.86 -14.29
CA LYS A 234 24.02 -20.74 -14.52
C LYS A 234 24.39 -21.08 -15.96
N GLU A 235 23.87 -22.20 -16.50
CA GLU A 235 24.12 -22.58 -17.90
C GLU A 235 23.57 -21.55 -18.88
N TRP A 236 22.38 -21.03 -18.61
CA TRP A 236 21.81 -19.92 -19.38
C TRP A 236 22.71 -18.68 -19.33
N PHE A 237 23.23 -18.30 -18.15
CA PHE A 237 24.05 -17.10 -17.99
C PHE A 237 25.39 -17.23 -18.71
N ILE A 238 26.04 -18.40 -18.65
CA ILE A 238 27.28 -18.68 -19.39
C ILE A 238 27.08 -18.53 -20.91
N LEU A 239 25.91 -18.90 -21.43
CA LEU A 239 25.60 -18.80 -22.85
C LEU A 239 25.22 -17.38 -23.27
N ASN A 240 24.49 -16.65 -22.41
CA ASN A 240 23.73 -15.47 -22.82
C ASN A 240 24.03 -14.19 -22.02
N GLY A 241 24.51 -14.28 -20.78
CA GLY A 241 24.63 -13.14 -19.86
C GLY A 241 25.56 -12.02 -20.36
N GLU A 242 26.61 -12.39 -21.09
CA GLU A 242 27.58 -11.44 -21.67
C GLU A 242 27.13 -10.83 -23.01
N LEU A 243 25.95 -11.20 -23.54
CA LEU A 243 25.46 -10.64 -24.80
C LEU A 243 24.99 -9.19 -24.66
N SER A 244 24.61 -8.77 -23.44
CA SER A 244 24.21 -7.40 -23.10
C SER A 244 24.18 -7.25 -21.58
N TRP A 245 25.13 -6.49 -21.03
CA TRP A 245 25.18 -6.21 -19.59
C TRP A 245 23.93 -5.45 -19.17
N GLY A 246 23.60 -4.41 -19.95
CA GLY A 246 22.43 -3.59 -19.79
C GLY A 246 21.12 -4.36 -19.96
N TRP A 247 21.06 -5.59 -20.46
CA TRP A 247 19.83 -6.40 -20.42
C TRP A 247 19.86 -7.49 -19.35
N PHE A 248 21.01 -8.13 -19.09
CA PHE A 248 21.08 -9.37 -18.33
C PHE A 248 21.72 -9.27 -16.94
N TYR A 249 22.55 -8.28 -16.63
CA TYR A 249 23.27 -8.20 -15.35
C TYR A 249 22.37 -8.01 -14.13
N GLY A 250 21.16 -7.50 -14.33
CA GLY A 250 20.14 -7.40 -13.29
C GLY A 250 19.47 -8.72 -12.93
N LEU A 251 19.70 -9.81 -13.68
CA LEU A 251 18.99 -11.07 -13.47
C LEU A 251 19.41 -11.76 -12.17
N ASN A 252 18.43 -12.21 -11.39
CA ASN A 252 18.64 -12.92 -10.15
C ASN A 252 17.60 -14.01 -9.89
N ILE A 253 17.84 -14.76 -8.82
CA ILE A 253 16.94 -15.80 -8.30
C ILE A 253 16.57 -15.43 -6.85
N LEU A 254 15.30 -15.16 -6.60
CA LEU A 254 14.75 -15.08 -5.25
C LEU A 254 14.29 -16.48 -4.83
N GLY A 255 14.63 -16.91 -3.62
CA GLY A 255 14.28 -18.23 -3.08
C GLY A 255 15.36 -19.30 -3.29
N ASP A 256 14.94 -20.56 -3.44
CA ASP A 256 15.83 -21.72 -3.38
C ASP A 256 16.11 -22.29 -4.79
N PRO A 257 17.29 -21.98 -5.36
CA PRO A 257 17.69 -22.45 -6.69
C PRO A 257 18.00 -23.94 -6.77
N THR A 258 18.10 -24.67 -5.64
CA THR A 258 18.34 -26.13 -5.69
C THR A 258 17.08 -26.92 -6.03
N LEU A 259 15.92 -26.27 -5.99
CA LEU A 259 14.64 -26.86 -6.33
C LEU A 259 14.53 -27.12 -7.84
N LYS A 260 13.62 -28.01 -8.19
CA LYS A 260 13.21 -28.33 -9.56
C LYS A 260 11.77 -28.81 -9.56
N PRO A 261 11.05 -28.67 -10.68
CA PRO A 261 9.71 -29.23 -10.84
C PRO A 261 9.61 -30.69 -10.42
N MET A 262 8.56 -31.01 -9.64
CA MET A 262 8.19 -32.36 -9.22
C MET A 262 6.98 -32.81 -10.03
N MET A 263 7.05 -34.03 -10.58
CA MET A 263 5.89 -34.66 -11.23
C MET A 263 4.91 -35.19 -10.16
N SER A 264 4.27 -34.30 -9.40
CA SER A 264 3.21 -34.64 -8.45
C SER A 264 1.91 -33.93 -8.81
N ASP A 265 0.80 -34.65 -8.83
CA ASP A 265 -0.53 -34.09 -9.06
C ASP A 265 -1.24 -33.91 -7.71
N GLY A 266 -1.50 -32.66 -7.31
CA GLY A 266 -2.29 -32.29 -6.12
C GLY A 266 -3.53 -31.48 -6.49
N GLU A 267 -4.58 -31.55 -5.65
CA GLU A 267 -5.77 -30.70 -5.77
C GLU A 267 -5.67 -29.48 -4.84
N VAL A 268 -6.11 -28.31 -5.32
CA VAL A 268 -6.18 -27.05 -4.57
C VAL A 268 -7.52 -26.98 -3.84
N ALA A 269 -7.53 -26.54 -2.57
CA ALA A 269 -8.76 -26.27 -1.84
C ALA A 269 -8.67 -24.92 -1.09
N ARG A 270 -9.60 -23.99 -1.35
CA ARG A 270 -9.80 -22.75 -0.55
C ARG A 270 -11.25 -22.25 -0.55
N PHE A 271 -11.56 -21.45 0.46
CA PHE A 271 -12.88 -20.95 0.89
C PHE A 271 -13.17 -19.52 0.38
N GLU A 272 -14.45 -19.17 0.25
CA GLU A 272 -14.99 -17.85 -0.16
C GLU A 272 -15.49 -17.02 1.06
N SER A 273 -15.63 -15.71 0.88
CA SER A 273 -16.00 -14.75 1.93
C SER A 273 -17.10 -13.74 1.49
N PHE A 274 -17.65 -12.99 2.46
CA PHE A 274 -18.97 -12.31 2.46
C PHE A 274 -18.92 -10.77 2.67
N ASP A 275 -19.89 -10.05 2.08
CA ASP A 275 -20.07 -8.57 2.03
C ASP A 275 -20.42 -7.80 3.34
N GLY A 276 -19.96 -6.54 3.41
CA GLY A 276 -20.30 -5.48 4.38
C GLY A 276 -20.61 -4.11 3.73
N PHE A 277 -21.01 -3.10 4.51
CA PHE A 277 -21.54 -1.79 4.06
C PHE A 277 -20.65 -0.60 4.47
N THR A 278 -20.01 0.01 3.49
CA THR A 278 -19.04 1.11 3.63
C THR A 278 -19.23 2.15 2.49
N GLU A 279 -18.74 3.39 2.65
CA GLU A 279 -18.69 4.34 1.52
C GLU A 279 -17.42 4.10 0.68
N VAL A 280 -17.60 3.71 -0.58
CA VAL A 280 -16.52 3.59 -1.57
C VAL A 280 -16.21 4.96 -2.18
N ILE A 281 -14.93 5.35 -2.22
CA ILE A 281 -14.47 6.56 -2.88
C ILE A 281 -14.21 6.27 -4.36
N ALA A 282 -15.05 6.84 -5.22
CA ALA A 282 -14.90 6.82 -6.67
C ALA A 282 -14.65 5.41 -7.28
N PRO A 283 -15.55 4.42 -7.12
CA PRO A 283 -15.34 3.01 -7.48
C PRO A 283 -14.86 2.78 -8.94
N ASP A 284 -14.08 1.73 -9.16
CA ASP A 284 -13.57 1.33 -10.49
C ASP A 284 -13.22 -0.16 -10.56
N PRO A 285 -13.27 -0.80 -11.75
CA PRO A 285 -12.81 -2.19 -11.93
C PRO A 285 -11.30 -2.42 -11.72
N GLU A 286 -10.47 -1.38 -11.82
CA GLU A 286 -9.01 -1.45 -11.62
C GLU A 286 -8.65 -1.13 -10.15
N SER A 287 -7.59 -1.77 -9.66
CA SER A 287 -7.23 -1.74 -8.23
C SER A 287 -6.70 -0.37 -7.79
N ASP A 288 -7.12 0.09 -6.61
CA ASP A 288 -6.61 1.28 -5.94
C ASP A 288 -5.95 0.93 -4.58
N GLY A 289 -4.90 1.66 -4.21
CA GLY A 289 -4.21 1.41 -2.95
C GLY A 289 -3.22 2.49 -2.55
N ASN A 290 -2.50 2.25 -1.45
CA ASN A 290 -1.43 3.12 -0.94
C ASN A 290 -1.85 4.60 -0.84
N LEU A 291 -2.99 4.86 -0.19
CA LEU A 291 -3.55 6.20 -0.06
C LEU A 291 -2.73 7.10 0.89
N PHE A 292 -2.87 8.41 0.69
CA PHE A 292 -2.53 9.44 1.67
C PHE A 292 -3.66 10.45 1.77
N CYS A 293 -4.00 10.88 2.98
CA CYS A 293 -5.09 11.84 3.22
C CYS A 293 -4.63 13.03 4.07
N ALA A 294 -5.20 14.20 3.82
CA ALA A 294 -4.96 15.40 4.62
C ALA A 294 -6.14 16.37 4.59
N MET A 295 -6.21 17.25 5.59
CA MET A 295 -7.06 18.44 5.52
C MET A 295 -6.36 19.55 4.73
N VAL A 296 -7.04 20.09 3.73
CA VAL A 296 -6.64 21.33 3.04
C VAL A 296 -7.78 22.34 3.17
N GLY A 297 -7.56 23.35 4.01
CA GLY A 297 -8.63 24.28 4.43
C GLY A 297 -9.75 23.53 5.17
N ASP A 298 -10.96 23.58 4.63
CA ASP A 298 -12.15 22.90 5.17
C ASP A 298 -12.45 21.57 4.46
N THR A 299 -11.54 21.08 3.61
CA THR A 299 -11.79 19.94 2.72
C THR A 299 -10.85 18.78 3.04
N ILE A 300 -11.42 17.57 3.15
CA ILE A 300 -10.64 16.34 3.22
C ILE A 300 -10.21 16.00 1.80
N TRP A 301 -8.90 15.82 1.61
CA TRP A 301 -8.33 15.33 0.37
C TRP A 301 -7.76 13.94 0.59
N VAL A 302 -7.91 13.10 -0.43
CA VAL A 302 -7.22 11.81 -0.54
C VAL A 302 -6.54 11.75 -1.90
N VAL A 303 -5.32 11.23 -1.91
CA VAL A 303 -4.54 10.87 -3.10
C VAL A 303 -4.14 9.41 -2.99
N TRP A 304 -4.13 8.66 -4.09
CA TRP A 304 -3.85 7.22 -4.07
C TRP A 304 -3.19 6.73 -5.35
N GLU A 305 -2.54 5.57 -5.25
CA GLU A 305 -1.99 4.83 -6.38
C GLU A 305 -3.12 4.04 -7.04
N SER A 306 -3.21 4.13 -8.36
CA SER A 306 -4.29 3.51 -9.11
C SER A 306 -3.77 2.73 -10.30
N GLY A 307 -4.33 1.53 -10.47
CA GLY A 307 -4.23 0.78 -11.71
C GLY A 307 -5.03 1.41 -12.85
N ARG A 308 -5.83 2.46 -12.57
CA ARG A 308 -6.64 3.19 -13.54
C ARG A 308 -5.80 3.88 -14.59
N SER A 309 -5.72 3.27 -15.75
CA SER A 309 -4.89 3.78 -16.82
C SER A 309 -5.66 4.72 -17.75
N GLN A 310 -5.55 6.04 -17.55
CA GLN A 310 -6.12 6.99 -18.52
C GLN A 310 -5.14 7.25 -19.67
N SER A 311 -5.46 6.70 -20.84
CA SER A 311 -4.81 6.91 -22.14
C SER A 311 -3.33 6.53 -22.28
N ASN A 312 -2.48 6.57 -21.24
CA ASN A 312 -1.04 6.26 -21.33
C ASN A 312 -0.32 5.87 -20.00
N GLY A 313 -0.97 5.73 -18.84
CA GLY A 313 -0.29 5.47 -17.55
C GLY A 313 -0.29 4.01 -17.11
N ARG A 314 0.81 3.50 -16.50
CA ARG A 314 0.90 2.12 -15.98
C ARG A 314 0.40 2.04 -14.54
N CYS A 315 0.88 2.94 -13.70
CA CYS A 315 0.35 3.26 -12.38
C CYS A 315 0.22 4.78 -12.33
N ASP A 316 -0.99 5.27 -12.09
CA ASP A 316 -1.33 6.70 -12.07
C ASP A 316 -1.66 7.13 -10.63
N ILE A 317 -1.50 8.41 -10.33
CA ILE A 317 -1.97 9.01 -9.08
C ILE A 317 -3.31 9.70 -9.30
N LEU A 318 -4.30 9.28 -8.54
CA LEU A 318 -5.62 9.88 -8.53
C LEU A 318 -5.85 10.64 -7.22
N SER A 319 -6.86 11.48 -7.24
CA SER A 319 -7.30 12.26 -6.09
C SER A 319 -8.80 12.38 -6.03
N ALA A 320 -9.31 12.60 -4.83
CA ALA A 320 -10.71 12.93 -4.58
C ALA A 320 -10.75 13.82 -3.35
N TYR A 321 -11.82 14.60 -3.26
CA TYR A 321 -12.02 15.49 -2.13
C TYR A 321 -13.45 15.43 -1.62
N ARG A 322 -13.60 15.66 -0.31
CA ARG A 322 -14.89 15.62 0.35
C ARG A 322 -15.23 16.99 0.91
N THR A 323 -16.35 17.53 0.44
CA THR A 323 -17.00 18.70 1.04
C THR A 323 -18.23 18.24 1.82
N THR A 324 -19.30 17.87 1.10
CA THR A 324 -20.47 17.16 1.66
C THR A 324 -20.49 15.69 1.22
N ASN A 325 -20.14 15.43 -0.04
CA ASN A 325 -19.96 14.10 -0.62
C ASN A 325 -18.54 14.02 -1.23
N TRP A 326 -18.07 12.81 -1.49
CA TRP A 326 -16.86 12.59 -2.27
C TRP A 326 -17.05 13.05 -3.73
N SER A 327 -16.00 13.64 -4.31
CA SER A 327 -15.92 13.87 -5.76
C SER A 327 -15.70 12.56 -6.51
N ASP A 328 -15.91 12.57 -7.83
CA ASP A 328 -15.31 11.57 -8.71
C ASP A 328 -13.77 11.63 -8.62
N ALA A 329 -13.11 10.57 -9.09
CA ALA A 329 -11.65 10.53 -9.14
C ALA A 329 -11.10 11.54 -10.17
N ILE A 330 -10.09 12.31 -9.77
CA ILE A 330 -9.44 13.34 -10.57
C ILE A 330 -7.95 12.99 -10.69
N PRO A 331 -7.43 12.73 -11.91
CA PRO A 331 -6.01 12.50 -12.11
C PRO A 331 -5.19 13.71 -11.66
N VAL A 332 -4.16 13.51 -10.83
CA VAL A 332 -3.26 14.60 -10.38
C VAL A 332 -2.32 15.07 -11.50
N GLY A 333 -2.15 14.23 -12.51
CA GLY A 333 -1.61 14.56 -13.82
C GLY A 333 -1.34 13.27 -14.60
N PRO A 334 -1.56 13.24 -15.93
CA PRO A 334 -1.23 12.05 -16.69
C PRO A 334 0.30 11.95 -16.86
N GLN A 335 0.90 10.82 -16.46
CA GLN A 335 2.26 10.45 -16.84
C GLN A 335 2.28 9.09 -17.55
N VAL A 336 3.30 8.90 -18.39
CA VAL A 336 3.34 7.81 -19.38
C VAL A 336 3.89 6.49 -18.80
N TYR A 337 4.35 6.49 -17.54
CA TYR A 337 5.13 5.37 -17.01
C TYR A 337 4.72 5.00 -15.58
N TRP A 338 5.54 5.23 -14.55
CA TRP A 338 5.26 4.77 -13.18
C TRP A 338 5.21 5.93 -12.20
N ASP A 339 4.03 6.16 -11.61
CA ASP A 339 3.86 7.11 -10.52
C ASP A 339 3.50 6.39 -9.20
N TYR A 340 4.20 6.72 -8.11
CA TYR A 340 4.06 6.06 -6.81
C TYR A 340 4.21 7.03 -5.62
N ALA A 341 3.83 6.53 -4.44
CA ALA A 341 4.04 7.16 -3.13
C ALA A 341 3.55 8.62 -3.05
N PRO A 342 2.28 8.90 -3.34
CA PRO A 342 1.76 10.26 -3.36
C PRO A 342 1.65 10.86 -1.94
N THR A 343 1.70 12.18 -1.88
CA THR A 343 1.41 12.99 -0.68
C THR A 343 0.67 14.26 -1.10
N ILE A 344 -0.11 14.85 -0.18
CA ILE A 344 -0.83 16.09 -0.44
C ILE A 344 -0.75 17.05 0.74
N THR A 345 -0.63 18.34 0.45
CA THR A 345 -0.73 19.44 1.42
C THR A 345 -1.26 20.69 0.71
N HIS A 346 -0.98 21.89 1.22
CA HIS A 346 -1.39 23.16 0.64
C HIS A 346 -0.26 24.19 0.54
N THR A 347 -0.32 25.05 -0.46
CA THR A 347 0.58 26.21 -0.58
C THR A 347 0.18 27.31 0.43
N GLN A 348 0.99 28.37 0.52
CA GLN A 348 0.71 29.53 1.36
C GLN A 348 -0.68 30.15 1.12
N ASP A 349 -1.17 30.06 -0.12
CA ASP A 349 -2.47 30.61 -0.53
C ASP A 349 -3.65 29.65 -0.24
N GLY A 350 -3.37 28.51 0.41
CA GLY A 350 -4.35 27.45 0.69
C GLY A 350 -4.66 26.55 -0.52
N GLN A 351 -3.90 26.67 -1.61
CA GLN A 351 -4.11 25.84 -2.81
C GLN A 351 -3.61 24.41 -2.57
N PRO A 352 -4.40 23.36 -2.86
CA PRO A 352 -3.91 21.99 -2.78
C PRO A 352 -2.72 21.74 -3.71
N ILE A 353 -1.68 21.10 -3.17
CA ILE A 353 -0.48 20.65 -3.89
C ILE A 353 -0.31 19.15 -3.67
N ALA A 354 -0.38 18.38 -4.75
CA ALA A 354 -0.07 16.94 -4.75
C ALA A 354 1.37 16.73 -5.24
N ILE A 355 2.09 15.83 -4.58
CA ILE A 355 3.49 15.51 -4.87
C ILE A 355 3.63 13.99 -4.93
N TRP A 356 4.40 13.47 -5.88
CA TRP A 356 4.60 12.03 -6.05
C TRP A 356 5.96 11.73 -6.69
N SER A 357 6.37 10.47 -6.64
CA SER A 357 7.56 9.98 -7.34
C SER A 357 7.17 9.44 -8.70
N ALA A 358 7.83 9.88 -9.75
CA ALA A 358 7.60 9.43 -11.12
C ALA A 358 8.88 8.91 -11.77
N PHE A 359 8.81 7.72 -12.34
CA PHE A 359 9.84 7.20 -13.24
C PHE A 359 9.52 7.68 -14.65
N LYS A 360 10.49 8.25 -15.37
CA LYS A 360 10.34 8.51 -16.81
C LYS A 360 11.33 7.64 -17.57
N GLY A 361 10.85 6.97 -18.63
CA GLY A 361 11.64 6.00 -19.41
C GLY A 361 12.91 6.56 -20.08
N SER A 362 13.17 7.86 -20.00
CA SER A 362 14.42 8.48 -20.47
C SER A 362 15.40 8.84 -19.34
N ALA A 363 15.05 8.60 -18.08
CA ALA A 363 15.84 8.98 -16.92
C ALA A 363 16.38 7.75 -16.15
N TYR A 364 15.69 6.62 -16.20
CA TYR A 364 16.05 5.38 -15.49
C TYR A 364 16.20 5.49 -13.96
N HIS A 365 15.65 6.55 -13.37
CA HIS A 365 15.50 6.75 -11.93
C HIS A 365 14.16 7.46 -11.62
N TYR A 366 13.75 7.46 -10.35
CA TYR A 366 12.57 8.20 -9.88
C TYR A 366 12.92 9.65 -9.56
N ASN A 367 12.13 10.58 -10.10
CA ASN A 367 12.18 12.00 -9.72
C ASN A 367 10.89 12.40 -9.04
N LEU A 368 10.92 13.49 -8.26
CA LEU A 368 9.71 14.04 -7.64
C LEU A 368 9.02 15.05 -8.56
N TYR A 369 7.70 14.92 -8.65
CA TYR A 369 6.83 15.81 -9.40
C TYR A 369 5.75 16.39 -8.51
N TYR A 370 5.22 17.54 -8.91
CA TYR A 370 4.07 18.14 -8.26
C TYR A 370 3.07 18.73 -9.25
N SER A 371 1.83 18.85 -8.78
CA SER A 371 0.72 19.53 -9.45
C SER A 371 -0.05 20.39 -8.45
N LEU A 372 -0.65 21.48 -8.95
CA LEU A 372 -1.47 22.40 -8.17
C LEU A 372 -2.94 22.32 -8.61
N PHE A 373 -3.87 22.28 -7.66
CA PHE A 373 -5.29 22.21 -7.97
C PHE A 373 -5.89 23.59 -8.24
N SER A 374 -6.52 23.78 -9.40
CA SER A 374 -7.10 25.05 -9.83
C SER A 374 -8.55 25.30 -9.37
N GLY A 375 -9.12 24.37 -8.60
CA GLY A 375 -10.54 24.35 -8.22
C GLY A 375 -11.40 23.43 -9.09
N THR A 376 -10.93 23.07 -10.30
CA THR A 376 -11.62 22.12 -11.19
C THR A 376 -10.72 20.99 -11.69
N SER A 377 -9.42 21.24 -11.81
CA SER A 377 -8.45 20.26 -12.31
C SER A 377 -7.05 20.55 -11.77
N TRP A 378 -6.20 19.54 -11.79
CA TRP A 378 -4.78 19.68 -11.51
C TRP A 378 -4.04 20.34 -12.69
N SER A 379 -2.95 21.05 -12.38
CA SER A 379 -2.02 21.56 -13.38
C SER A 379 -1.27 20.43 -14.09
N ASN A 380 -0.55 20.76 -15.16
CA ASN A 380 0.43 19.82 -15.70
C ASN A 380 1.50 19.52 -14.64
N PRO A 381 1.97 18.26 -14.53
CA PRO A 381 3.05 17.91 -13.63
C PRO A 381 4.33 18.70 -13.91
N VAL A 382 4.95 19.18 -12.85
CA VAL A 382 6.25 19.89 -12.89
C VAL A 382 7.25 19.12 -12.04
N ILE A 383 8.45 18.91 -12.58
CA ILE A 383 9.55 18.27 -11.84
C ILE A 383 10.05 19.22 -10.75
N ILE A 384 10.33 18.70 -9.55
CA ILE A 384 10.80 19.47 -8.40
C ILE A 384 12.27 19.82 -8.55
N ASP A 385 13.10 18.82 -8.85
CA ASP A 385 14.52 18.96 -9.10
C ASP A 385 14.94 17.94 -10.18
N SER A 386 15.94 18.29 -10.98
CA SER A 386 16.42 17.46 -12.09
C SER A 386 17.78 16.82 -11.82
N ASP A 387 18.29 16.93 -10.60
CA ASP A 387 19.46 16.21 -10.13
C ASP A 387 19.20 14.70 -10.21
N PRO A 388 19.94 13.96 -11.07
CA PRO A 388 19.69 12.55 -11.28
C PRO A 388 19.98 11.79 -9.99
N SER A 389 18.91 11.32 -9.34
CA SER A 389 18.98 10.49 -8.15
C SER A 389 17.71 9.64 -8.06
N TYR A 390 17.76 8.58 -7.25
CA TYR A 390 16.59 7.81 -6.88
C TYR A 390 15.80 8.51 -5.76
N ASP A 391 15.02 9.54 -6.10
CA ASP A 391 14.22 10.32 -5.14
C ASP A 391 12.81 9.71 -4.98
N PHE A 392 12.53 9.16 -3.79
CA PHE A 392 11.33 8.36 -3.54
C PHE A 392 10.66 8.61 -2.17
N ARG A 393 9.41 8.14 -2.02
CA ARG A 393 8.63 8.18 -0.75
C ARG A 393 8.56 9.55 -0.10
N ALA A 394 8.20 10.54 -0.90
CA ALA A 394 8.09 11.90 -0.40
C ALA A 394 6.90 12.09 0.56
N ARG A 395 7.10 12.91 1.58
CA ARG A 395 6.06 13.36 2.51
C ARG A 395 6.20 14.85 2.75
N ALA A 396 5.07 15.54 2.79
CA ALA A 396 5.04 16.99 2.85
C ALA A 396 4.22 17.51 4.03
N VAL A 397 4.64 18.64 4.58
CA VAL A 397 3.87 19.42 5.56
C VAL A 397 4.00 20.91 5.24
N THR A 398 2.97 21.69 5.53
CA THR A 398 3.03 23.15 5.39
C THR A 398 3.21 23.78 6.77
N ASP A 399 4.22 24.64 6.92
CA ASP A 399 4.49 25.33 8.18
C ASP A 399 3.53 26.51 8.43
N ASN A 400 3.59 27.07 9.64
CA ASN A 400 2.73 28.19 10.05
C ASN A 400 2.94 29.48 9.23
N ALA A 401 4.02 29.58 8.46
CA ALA A 401 4.28 30.69 7.54
C ALA A 401 3.73 30.44 6.13
N GLY A 402 3.20 29.24 5.87
CA GLY A 402 2.70 28.80 4.57
C GLY A 402 3.78 28.23 3.65
N LYS A 403 5.01 27.99 4.15
CA LYS A 403 6.04 27.31 3.38
C LYS A 403 5.81 25.80 3.44
N VAL A 404 5.81 25.17 2.27
CA VAL A 404 5.76 23.70 2.17
C VAL A 404 7.16 23.15 2.41
N TRP A 405 7.27 22.16 3.28
CA TRP A 405 8.46 21.36 3.54
C TRP A 405 8.23 19.96 3.03
N LEU A 406 9.05 19.53 2.08
CA LEU A 406 9.03 18.21 1.49
C LEU A 406 10.23 17.43 2.01
N PHE A 407 10.01 16.21 2.47
CA PHE A 407 11.04 15.27 2.88
C PHE A 407 10.93 14.01 2.04
N PHE A 408 12.06 13.43 1.65
CA PHE A 408 12.07 12.27 0.76
C PHE A 408 13.30 11.42 1.01
N GLN A 409 13.19 10.14 0.67
CA GLN A 409 14.32 9.23 0.59
C GLN A 409 15.07 9.51 -0.69
N SER A 410 16.39 9.48 -0.61
CA SER A 410 17.23 9.57 -1.80
C SER A 410 18.42 8.66 -1.68
N ARG A 411 18.78 7.99 -2.78
CA ARG A 411 20.07 7.30 -2.94
C ARG A 411 20.94 8.14 -3.86
N ARG A 412 21.62 9.13 -3.27
CA ARG A 412 22.73 9.88 -3.91
C ARG A 412 24.10 9.28 -3.54
N ASP A 413 24.10 8.28 -2.68
CA ASP A 413 25.22 7.40 -2.34
C ASP A 413 24.67 5.97 -2.14
N VAL A 414 25.51 5.02 -1.74
CA VAL A 414 25.13 3.61 -1.54
C VAL A 414 23.92 3.44 -0.61
N ASN A 415 23.76 4.34 0.37
CA ASN A 415 22.70 4.27 1.37
C ASN A 415 21.53 5.19 1.01
N SER A 416 20.35 4.86 1.52
CA SER A 416 19.19 5.76 1.45
C SER A 416 19.27 6.77 2.58
N ASN A 417 19.21 8.06 2.27
CA ASN A 417 19.15 9.12 3.28
C ASN A 417 17.94 10.02 3.11
N ILE A 418 17.64 10.77 4.17
CA ILE A 418 16.55 11.74 4.15
C ILE A 418 17.06 13.07 3.61
N TYR A 419 16.39 13.57 2.57
CA TYR A 419 16.59 14.90 1.99
C TYR A 419 15.36 15.76 2.23
N TYR A 420 15.53 17.08 2.10
CA TYR A 420 14.43 18.03 2.13
C TYR A 420 14.53 19.10 1.05
N ALA A 421 13.37 19.59 0.61
CA ALA A 421 13.22 20.75 -0.25
C ALA A 421 12.03 21.61 0.25
N THR A 422 12.03 22.91 -0.03
CA THR A 422 10.97 23.81 0.43
C THR A 422 10.33 24.58 -0.73
N TYR A 423 9.03 24.85 -0.64
CA TYR A 423 8.29 25.59 -1.65
C TYR A 423 7.55 26.79 -1.04
N THR A 424 7.72 27.95 -1.66
CA THR A 424 6.91 29.17 -1.40
C THR A 424 6.29 29.63 -2.71
N THR A 425 7.14 30.04 -3.66
CA THR A 425 6.77 30.33 -5.06
C THR A 425 7.49 29.41 -6.05
N SER A 426 8.65 28.89 -5.65
CA SER A 426 9.46 27.89 -6.34
C SER A 426 10.08 26.94 -5.32
N TRP A 427 10.49 25.76 -5.78
CA TRP A 427 11.25 24.82 -4.97
C TRP A 427 12.67 25.32 -4.71
N SER A 428 13.20 25.07 -3.52
CA SER A 428 14.63 25.15 -3.24
C SER A 428 15.34 23.91 -3.75
N THR A 429 16.64 24.03 -4.03
CA THR A 429 17.50 22.86 -4.29
C THR A 429 17.42 21.88 -3.09
N PRO A 430 17.33 20.56 -3.36
CA PRO A 430 17.43 19.53 -2.33
C PRO A 430 18.64 19.69 -1.41
N GLN A 431 18.43 19.42 -0.13
CA GLN A 431 19.49 19.41 0.88
C GLN A 431 19.36 18.18 1.79
N ARG A 432 20.49 17.65 2.24
CA ARG A 432 20.54 16.45 3.09
C ARG A 432 20.08 16.78 4.52
N VAL A 433 19.32 15.88 5.13
CA VAL A 433 18.90 15.92 6.54
C VAL A 433 19.74 14.95 7.37
N THR A 434 19.96 13.72 6.86
CA THR A 434 20.71 12.65 7.55
C THR A 434 21.95 12.27 6.75
N ASP A 435 23.09 12.05 7.42
CA ASP A 435 24.39 11.75 6.80
C ASP A 435 25.08 10.64 7.59
N THR A 436 24.53 9.43 7.48
CA THR A 436 25.04 8.25 8.17
C THR A 436 25.30 7.11 7.18
N PRO A 437 26.20 6.16 7.49
CA PRO A 437 26.44 4.99 6.65
C PRO A 437 25.34 3.92 6.73
N GLU A 438 24.12 4.28 7.14
CA GLU A 438 22.97 3.40 7.32
C GLU A 438 21.78 3.86 6.45
N ASP A 439 20.88 2.93 6.11
CA ASP A 439 19.65 3.27 5.39
C ASP A 439 18.64 3.96 6.33
N GLU A 440 18.14 5.13 5.93
CA GLU A 440 17.14 5.90 6.66
C GLU A 440 15.87 6.07 5.83
N LEU A 441 14.77 5.59 6.41
CA LEU A 441 13.58 5.22 5.65
C LEU A 441 12.30 5.77 6.31
N SER A 442 11.26 5.83 5.49
CA SER A 442 9.90 6.28 5.80
C SER A 442 9.82 7.64 6.51
N PRO A 443 10.30 8.74 5.90
CA PRO A 443 10.25 10.07 6.50
C PRO A 443 8.81 10.52 6.74
N GLN A 444 8.47 10.98 7.95
CA GLN A 444 7.18 11.57 8.30
C GLN A 444 7.37 12.96 8.90
N PRO A 445 7.00 14.03 8.19
CA PRO A 445 7.15 15.39 8.70
C PRO A 445 5.99 15.82 9.58
N LEU A 446 6.27 16.74 10.50
CA LEU A 446 5.30 17.34 11.40
C LEU A 446 5.68 18.79 11.70
N VAL A 447 4.69 19.66 11.91
CA VAL A 447 4.89 20.99 12.49
C VAL A 447 4.35 20.96 13.91
N ASP A 448 5.19 21.27 14.89
CA ASP A 448 4.76 21.34 16.28
C ASP A 448 4.02 22.65 16.58
N TYR A 449 3.41 22.74 17.77
CA TYR A 449 2.67 23.94 18.18
C TYR A 449 3.52 25.21 18.28
N SER A 450 4.84 25.06 18.46
CA SER A 450 5.77 26.20 18.43
C SER A 450 6.11 26.68 17.01
N GLY A 451 5.64 25.96 15.98
CA GLY A 451 5.92 26.20 14.58
C GLY A 451 7.24 25.59 14.10
N ARG A 452 7.85 24.70 14.88
CA ARG A 452 9.08 24.01 14.48
C ARG A 452 8.75 22.85 13.56
N VAL A 453 9.57 22.68 12.53
CA VAL A 453 9.45 21.56 11.59
C VAL A 453 10.27 20.39 12.08
N TRP A 454 9.65 19.22 12.10
CA TRP A 454 10.20 17.93 12.47
C TRP A 454 10.10 16.95 11.31
N VAL A 455 11.00 15.98 11.26
CA VAL A 455 10.88 14.77 10.44
C VAL A 455 11.24 13.56 11.29
N PHE A 456 10.37 12.56 11.29
CA PHE A 456 10.56 11.26 11.93
C PHE A 456 10.93 10.22 10.88
N TYR A 457 11.78 9.28 11.22
CA TYR A 457 12.22 8.23 10.29
C TYR A 457 12.70 7.01 11.08
N HIS A 458 12.82 5.87 10.41
CA HIS A 458 13.53 4.73 10.99
C HIS A 458 14.90 4.58 10.33
N ARG A 459 15.91 4.24 11.13
CA ARG A 459 17.26 3.93 10.67
C ARG A 459 17.46 2.42 10.78
N GLN A 460 17.89 1.80 9.68
CA GLN A 460 18.14 0.37 9.58
C GLN A 460 19.65 0.11 9.53
N ASP A 461 20.13 -0.67 10.49
CA ASP A 461 21.52 -1.11 10.61
C ASP A 461 21.58 -2.65 10.73
N PRO A 462 22.78 -3.28 10.69
CA PRO A 462 22.90 -4.74 10.80
C PRO A 462 22.34 -5.36 12.09
N THR A 463 22.03 -4.56 13.11
CA THR A 463 21.46 -4.98 14.39
C THR A 463 19.95 -4.74 14.51
N GLY A 464 19.33 -4.08 13.53
CA GLY A 464 17.88 -3.89 13.46
C GLY A 464 17.45 -2.49 13.02
N SER A 465 16.18 -2.15 13.29
CA SER A 465 15.54 -0.88 12.96
C SER A 465 15.11 -0.11 14.21
N ARG A 466 15.37 1.21 14.23
CA ARG A 466 15.08 2.10 15.36
C ARG A 466 14.49 3.43 14.90
N ILE A 467 13.66 4.03 15.73
CA ILE A 467 12.99 5.31 15.43
C ILE A 467 13.85 6.50 15.83
N TYR A 468 14.01 7.46 14.93
CA TYR A 468 14.73 8.72 15.13
C TYR A 468 13.87 9.91 14.71
N ALA A 469 14.30 11.10 15.10
CA ALA A 469 13.74 12.35 14.63
C ALA A 469 14.84 13.37 14.34
N SER A 470 14.58 14.30 13.43
CA SER A 470 15.36 15.51 13.27
C SER A 470 14.43 16.71 13.27
N TYR A 471 14.84 17.83 13.89
CA TYR A 471 14.10 19.08 13.87
C TYR A 471 14.94 20.23 13.33
N TYR A 472 14.27 21.21 12.72
CA TYR A 472 14.92 22.37 12.14
C TYR A 472 14.98 23.54 13.13
N ASP A 473 16.18 23.96 13.50
CA ASP A 473 16.47 25.19 14.24
C ASP A 473 17.81 25.77 13.77
N ASN A 474 17.76 26.65 12.77
CA ASN A 474 18.95 27.22 12.10
C ASN A 474 19.93 26.13 11.59
N GLY A 475 19.40 24.95 11.26
CA GLY A 475 20.13 23.72 10.97
C GLY A 475 19.34 22.51 11.45
N TRP A 476 19.71 21.32 10.98
CA TRP A 476 19.10 20.05 11.42
C TRP A 476 19.74 19.55 12.71
N HIS A 477 18.90 19.20 13.69
CA HIS A 477 19.33 18.59 14.95
C HIS A 477 18.66 17.22 15.10
N GLU A 478 19.47 16.17 15.13
CA GLU A 478 19.00 14.79 15.30
C GLU A 478 18.75 14.47 16.79
N LEU A 479 17.71 13.68 17.04
CA LEU A 479 17.36 13.06 18.32
C LEU A 479 17.08 11.57 18.12
N GLY A 480 17.61 10.73 19.01
CA GLY A 480 17.23 9.33 19.06
C GLY A 480 18.28 8.38 19.65
N PRO A 481 17.99 7.06 19.63
CA PRO A 481 16.73 6.48 19.18
C PRO A 481 15.57 6.79 20.16
N ILE A 482 14.44 7.23 19.63
CA ILE A 482 13.19 7.48 20.38
C ILE A 482 12.58 6.16 20.86
N SER A 483 12.72 5.10 20.05
CA SER A 483 12.29 3.74 20.40
C SER A 483 13.13 3.07 21.49
N LYS A 484 14.18 3.74 21.99
CA LYS A 484 15.06 3.29 23.08
C LYS A 484 15.64 1.90 22.81
N GLY A 485 15.27 0.91 23.64
CA GLY A 485 15.79 -0.46 23.58
C GLY A 485 15.16 -1.32 22.49
N GLN A 486 14.14 -0.82 21.79
CA GLN A 486 13.54 -1.52 20.66
C GLN A 486 14.51 -1.55 19.48
N THR A 487 14.59 -2.69 18.80
CA THR A 487 15.47 -2.97 17.66
C THR A 487 14.71 -3.42 16.43
N ARG A 488 13.38 -3.52 16.51
CA ARG A 488 12.51 -3.91 15.41
C ARG A 488 11.35 -2.93 15.33
N ALA A 489 11.66 -1.63 15.27
CA ALA A 489 10.68 -0.55 15.26
C ALA A 489 10.63 0.15 13.90
N TYR A 490 9.42 0.33 13.35
CA TYR A 490 9.20 0.77 11.97
C TYR A 490 7.98 1.71 11.84
N HIS A 491 7.91 2.47 10.75
CA HIS A 491 6.83 3.41 10.40
C HIS A 491 6.45 4.39 11.52
N PRO A 492 7.37 5.27 11.93
CA PRO A 492 7.02 6.32 12.87
C PRO A 492 6.08 7.31 12.22
N ILE A 493 4.94 7.62 12.85
CA ILE A 493 4.02 8.68 12.43
C ILE A 493 3.59 9.49 13.64
N GLY A 494 3.50 10.81 13.49
CA GLY A 494 3.25 11.70 14.61
C GLY A 494 2.14 12.71 14.37
N ALA A 495 1.55 13.18 15.47
CA ALA A 495 0.58 14.27 15.48
C ALA A 495 0.90 15.24 16.63
N ALA A 496 0.78 16.54 16.35
CA ALA A 496 0.95 17.59 17.35
C ALA A 496 -0.37 17.86 18.07
N SER A 497 -0.31 18.05 19.38
CA SER A 497 -1.44 18.41 20.25
C SER A 497 -0.95 19.45 21.25
N ASP A 498 -1.50 20.66 21.25
CA ASP A 498 -1.19 21.76 22.18
C ASP A 498 0.29 21.88 22.63
N ASP A 499 0.73 21.14 23.65
CA ASP A 499 2.09 21.18 24.21
C ASP A 499 2.96 19.94 23.91
N LYS A 500 2.44 19.00 23.12
CA LYS A 500 3.05 17.68 22.87
C LYS A 500 3.14 17.34 21.39
N ILE A 501 4.13 16.50 21.11
CA ILE A 501 4.15 15.68 19.89
C ILE A 501 3.88 14.26 20.32
N TRP A 502 2.82 13.64 19.80
CA TRP A 502 2.57 12.21 19.94
C TRP A 502 3.22 11.50 18.76
N LEU A 503 4.05 10.51 19.03
CA LEU A 503 4.67 9.66 18.03
C LEU A 503 4.24 8.23 18.26
N VAL A 504 3.77 7.56 17.21
CA VAL A 504 3.41 6.14 17.22
C VAL A 504 4.17 5.39 16.15
N TRP A 505 4.44 4.12 16.39
CA TRP A 505 5.12 3.21 15.48
C TRP A 505 4.70 1.78 15.79
N HIS A 506 4.96 0.84 14.89
CA HIS A 506 4.82 -0.57 15.22
C HIS A 506 6.17 -1.20 15.54
N THR A 507 6.17 -2.26 16.35
CA THR A 507 7.36 -3.03 16.65
C THR A 507 7.10 -4.52 16.77
N PHE A 508 8.12 -5.30 16.42
CA PHE A 508 8.14 -6.75 16.56
C PHE A 508 9.04 -7.24 17.72
N ASP A 509 9.43 -6.37 18.65
CA ASP A 509 10.33 -6.74 19.75
C ASP A 509 9.65 -7.54 20.88
N GLN A 510 8.33 -7.44 21.05
CA GLN A 510 7.58 -8.06 22.15
C GLN A 510 6.51 -9.07 21.70
N GLY A 511 6.39 -9.33 20.40
CA GLY A 511 5.30 -10.11 19.84
C GLY A 511 5.34 -10.14 18.31
N PRO A 512 4.26 -10.63 17.68
CA PRO A 512 4.15 -10.72 16.24
C PRO A 512 3.89 -9.34 15.58
N GLY A 513 3.59 -8.30 16.36
CA GLY A 513 3.51 -6.91 15.91
C GLY A 513 2.60 -6.12 16.84
N ASP A 514 3.11 -5.07 17.50
CA ASP A 514 2.33 -4.22 18.41
C ASP A 514 2.57 -2.73 18.11
N ILE A 515 1.54 -1.91 18.31
CA ILE A 515 1.65 -0.45 18.21
C ILE A 515 2.17 0.10 19.54
N TYR A 516 3.19 0.95 19.47
CA TYR A 516 3.77 1.67 20.59
C TYR A 516 3.66 3.17 20.39
N TYR A 517 3.75 3.91 21.49
CA TYR A 517 3.79 5.36 21.47
C TYR A 517 4.85 5.93 22.42
N SER A 518 5.31 7.13 22.10
CA SER A 518 6.01 8.05 23.00
C SER A 518 5.52 9.45 22.70
N TYR A 519 5.58 10.36 23.67
CA TYR A 519 5.31 11.76 23.41
C TYR A 519 6.46 12.66 23.87
N TYR A 520 6.68 13.73 23.12
CA TYR A 520 7.58 14.81 23.48
C TYR A 520 6.85 15.81 24.38
N ASP A 521 7.38 16.06 25.57
CA ASP A 521 6.77 16.95 26.59
C ASP A 521 7.24 18.41 26.52
N GLY A 522 7.91 18.78 25.42
CA GLY A 522 8.57 20.07 25.24
C GLY A 522 10.07 20.05 25.59
N ASN A 523 10.53 19.06 26.36
CA ASN A 523 11.94 18.88 26.72
C ASN A 523 12.50 17.49 26.38
N ASN A 524 11.73 16.43 26.64
CA ASN A 524 12.17 15.05 26.48
C ASN A 524 11.06 14.18 25.86
N TRP A 525 11.50 13.11 25.19
CA TRP A 525 10.63 11.99 24.83
C TRP A 525 10.40 11.08 26.04
N THR A 526 9.16 10.67 26.28
CA THR A 526 8.86 9.66 27.30
C THR A 526 9.39 8.28 26.92
N ASP A 527 9.47 7.38 27.89
CA ASP A 527 9.72 5.97 27.59
C ASP A 527 8.59 5.40 26.70
N PRO A 528 8.92 4.54 25.71
CA PRO A 528 7.92 3.87 24.89
C PRO A 528 6.94 3.04 25.72
N LEU A 529 5.64 3.16 25.40
CA LEU A 529 4.57 2.39 26.01
C LEU A 529 3.67 1.79 24.92
N PRO A 530 3.05 0.63 25.16
CA PRO A 530 2.15 0.01 24.19
C PRO A 530 0.85 0.80 24.05
N VAL A 531 0.39 0.91 22.80
CA VAL A 531 -1.01 1.21 22.43
C VAL A 531 -1.80 -0.10 22.38
N THR A 532 -1.19 -1.16 21.83
CA THR A 532 -1.79 -2.49 21.70
C THR A 532 -0.93 -3.57 22.37
N THR A 533 -1.57 -4.70 22.68
CA THR A 533 -0.96 -5.90 23.29
C THR A 533 -1.67 -7.18 22.82
N ASP A 534 -2.28 -7.11 21.64
CA ASP A 534 -3.11 -8.20 21.11
C ASP A 534 -2.18 -9.33 20.61
N PRO A 535 -2.58 -10.61 20.69
CA PRO A 535 -1.81 -11.69 20.07
C PRO A 535 -1.75 -11.64 18.55
N GLY A 536 -2.69 -10.95 17.88
CA GLY A 536 -2.61 -10.66 16.45
C GLY A 536 -1.60 -9.57 16.12
N GLU A 537 -1.16 -9.51 14.87
CA GLU A 537 -0.26 -8.48 14.35
C GLU A 537 -1.00 -7.15 14.20
N ASP A 538 -0.55 -6.11 14.91
CA ASP A 538 -1.00 -4.74 14.75
C ASP A 538 0.09 -3.89 14.07
N LEU A 539 -0.15 -3.47 12.83
CA LEU A 539 0.87 -2.84 11.97
C LEU A 539 0.39 -1.53 11.33
N LEU A 540 1.34 -0.80 10.74
CA LEU A 540 1.12 0.41 9.93
C LEU A 540 0.16 1.44 10.58
N PRO A 541 0.53 2.01 11.73
CA PRO A 541 -0.35 2.94 12.42
C PRO A 541 -0.53 4.24 11.62
N SER A 542 -1.67 4.89 11.84
CA SER A 542 -1.96 6.27 11.45
C SER A 542 -2.46 7.04 12.67
N ILE A 543 -2.19 8.34 12.75
CA ILE A 543 -2.54 9.16 13.93
C ILE A 543 -3.08 10.54 13.55
N THR A 544 -4.07 11.01 14.29
CA THR A 544 -4.52 12.39 14.31
C THR A 544 -4.81 12.83 15.75
N VAL A 545 -5.14 14.10 15.96
CA VAL A 545 -5.54 14.66 17.26
C VAL A 545 -6.89 15.32 17.10
N ASP A 546 -7.82 14.96 17.99
CA ASP A 546 -9.13 15.61 18.02
C ASP A 546 -9.06 17.04 18.59
N GLN A 547 -10.12 17.83 18.42
CA GLN A 547 -10.16 19.21 18.92
C GLN A 547 -10.15 19.31 20.46
N GLY A 548 -10.31 18.18 21.16
CA GLY A 548 -10.14 18.09 22.61
C GLY A 548 -8.69 17.82 23.04
N GLY A 549 -7.77 17.70 22.08
CA GLY A 549 -6.35 17.40 22.32
C GLY A 549 -6.07 15.90 22.54
N SER A 550 -7.04 15.02 22.29
CA SER A 550 -6.83 13.57 22.44
C SER A 550 -6.30 12.98 21.13
N PRO A 551 -5.17 12.25 21.14
CA PRO A 551 -4.72 11.52 19.97
C PRO A 551 -5.64 10.33 19.68
N TRP A 552 -5.91 10.12 18.39
CA TRP A 552 -6.62 8.98 17.82
C TRP A 552 -5.68 8.24 16.89
N VAL A 553 -5.55 6.93 17.08
CA VAL A 553 -4.66 6.06 16.32
C VAL A 553 -5.50 5.00 15.65
N SER A 554 -5.31 4.80 14.34
CA SER A 554 -5.79 3.63 13.62
C SER A 554 -4.63 2.76 13.16
N TRP A 555 -4.89 1.48 12.93
CA TRP A 555 -3.90 0.50 12.47
C TRP A 555 -4.59 -0.67 11.80
N GLN A 556 -3.86 -1.44 10.99
CA GLN A 556 -4.35 -2.72 10.48
C GLN A 556 -4.03 -3.84 11.47
N SER A 557 -4.94 -4.79 11.61
CA SER A 557 -4.86 -5.90 12.56
C SER A 557 -5.37 -7.20 11.95
N ASP A 558 -4.68 -8.31 12.16
CA ASP A 558 -5.13 -9.65 11.76
C ASP A 558 -5.87 -10.42 12.88
N ARG A 559 -6.19 -9.75 14.01
CA ARG A 559 -6.75 -10.37 15.22
C ARG A 559 -8.04 -11.17 15.03
N ASP A 560 -8.76 -10.93 13.92
CA ASP A 560 -10.00 -11.62 13.55
C ASP A 560 -9.80 -12.74 12.50
N GLY A 561 -8.55 -13.05 12.12
CA GLY A 561 -8.20 -14.02 11.09
C GLY A 561 -8.10 -13.46 9.66
N THR A 562 -8.53 -12.22 9.43
CA THR A 562 -8.19 -11.43 8.23
C THR A 562 -7.73 -10.04 8.63
N TRP A 563 -6.95 -9.38 7.76
CA TRP A 563 -6.51 -8.00 7.98
C TRP A 563 -7.71 -7.05 7.99
N GLN A 564 -7.83 -6.24 9.04
CA GLN A 564 -8.93 -5.32 9.28
C GLN A 564 -8.40 -4.05 9.94
N ILE A 565 -9.09 -2.91 9.78
CA ILE A 565 -8.70 -1.67 10.42
C ILE A 565 -9.37 -1.52 11.78
N TYR A 566 -8.54 -1.19 12.77
CA TYR A 566 -8.92 -0.90 14.14
C TYR A 566 -8.52 0.52 14.53
N THR A 567 -9.18 1.07 15.55
CA THR A 567 -8.89 2.40 16.10
C THR A 567 -8.97 2.42 17.62
N SER A 568 -8.19 3.30 18.24
CA SER A 568 -8.30 3.67 19.66
C SER A 568 -7.88 5.12 19.86
N TYR A 569 -8.32 5.71 20.96
CA TYR A 569 -7.97 7.08 21.34
C TYR A 569 -7.49 7.15 22.77
N TYR A 570 -6.70 8.17 23.08
CA TYR A 570 -6.14 8.35 24.41
C TYR A 570 -6.99 9.29 25.27
N LYS A 571 -7.43 8.81 26.43
CA LYS A 571 -8.13 9.61 27.44
C LYS A 571 -7.72 9.20 28.85
N GLY A 572 -6.57 9.69 29.29
CA GLY A 572 -5.91 9.22 30.52
C GLY A 572 -5.44 7.76 30.43
N GLY A 573 -5.30 7.25 29.21
CA GLY A 573 -5.04 5.86 28.84
C GLY A 573 -5.71 5.54 27.50
N TRP A 574 -5.14 4.59 26.74
CA TRP A 574 -5.75 4.11 25.50
C TRP A 574 -7.07 3.39 25.80
N GLN A 575 -8.09 3.67 24.99
CA GLN A 575 -9.39 2.99 25.10
C GLN A 575 -9.33 1.61 24.46
N SER A 576 -10.36 0.80 24.71
CA SER A 576 -10.53 -0.47 24.02
C SER A 576 -10.56 -0.27 22.50
N PRO A 577 -9.78 -1.05 21.73
CA PRO A 577 -9.81 -0.99 20.28
C PRO A 577 -11.21 -1.24 19.70
N GLU A 578 -11.57 -0.47 18.68
CA GLU A 578 -12.80 -0.59 17.91
C GLU A 578 -12.45 -0.96 16.46
N LYS A 579 -13.07 -2.02 15.92
CA LYS A 579 -13.00 -2.36 14.49
C LYS A 579 -13.83 -1.37 13.68
N ILE A 580 -13.26 -0.84 12.60
CA ILE A 580 -13.95 0.14 11.73
C ILE A 580 -14.17 -0.37 10.30
N SER A 581 -13.37 -1.31 9.81
CA SER A 581 -13.58 -1.90 8.48
C SER A 581 -14.52 -3.09 8.53
N ASP A 582 -15.18 -3.35 7.39
CA ASP A 582 -16.13 -4.45 7.21
C ASP A 582 -15.96 -5.20 5.87
N ASN A 583 -14.91 -4.87 5.11
CA ASN A 583 -14.51 -5.60 3.90
C ASN A 583 -13.97 -7.00 4.23
N LEU A 584 -13.80 -7.86 3.21
CA LEU A 584 -13.10 -9.15 3.37
C LEU A 584 -11.70 -8.99 3.96
N ALA A 585 -11.01 -7.94 3.50
CA ALA A 585 -9.78 -7.47 4.10
C ALA A 585 -9.62 -5.96 3.96
N ALA A 586 -8.91 -5.34 4.89
CA ALA A 586 -8.60 -3.93 4.87
C ALA A 586 -7.19 -3.66 5.41
N ILE A 587 -6.44 -2.83 4.68
CA ILE A 587 -5.03 -2.48 4.94
C ILE A 587 -4.81 -0.98 4.70
N ASN A 588 -3.60 -0.49 5.01
CA ASN A 588 -3.13 0.85 4.66
C ASN A 588 -4.09 1.98 5.12
N SER A 589 -4.30 2.11 6.44
CA SER A 589 -5.19 3.14 7.00
C SER A 589 -4.58 4.54 6.99
N GLY A 590 -5.38 5.55 6.66
CA GLY A 590 -5.12 6.97 6.90
C GLY A 590 -6.12 7.55 7.91
N THR A 591 -5.70 8.51 8.73
CA THR A 591 -6.59 9.14 9.72
C THR A 591 -6.41 10.65 9.76
N VAL A 592 -7.52 11.38 9.78
CA VAL A 592 -7.51 12.85 9.79
C VAL A 592 -8.69 13.41 10.58
N THR A 593 -8.49 14.53 11.27
CA THR A 593 -9.55 15.24 11.99
C THR A 593 -10.09 16.39 11.15
N ASP A 594 -11.41 16.47 11.00
CA ASP A 594 -12.07 17.58 10.31
C ASP A 594 -12.44 18.75 11.24
N ASN A 595 -12.94 19.84 10.64
CA ASN A 595 -13.29 21.05 11.37
C ASN A 595 -14.56 20.92 12.23
N ASN A 596 -15.34 19.84 12.08
CA ASN A 596 -16.48 19.50 12.92
C ASN A 596 -16.10 18.56 14.08
N ASN A 597 -14.81 18.36 14.32
CA ASN A 597 -14.27 17.40 15.27
C ASN A 597 -14.70 15.95 14.94
N GLN A 598 -14.82 15.61 13.66
CA GLN A 598 -14.99 14.24 13.19
C GLN A 598 -13.62 13.65 12.85
N ILE A 599 -13.37 12.46 13.33
CA ILE A 599 -12.17 11.67 13.06
C ILE A 599 -12.50 10.77 11.90
N TRP A 600 -11.96 11.10 10.74
CA TRP A 600 -12.10 10.33 9.52
C TRP A 600 -11.02 9.28 9.45
N PHE A 601 -11.44 8.06 9.13
CA PHE A 601 -10.59 6.93 8.85
C PHE A 601 -10.79 6.55 7.39
N LEU A 602 -9.69 6.44 6.67
CA LEU A 602 -9.67 5.98 5.29
C LEU A 602 -8.84 4.71 5.21
N TRP A 603 -9.20 3.78 4.33
CA TRP A 603 -8.43 2.55 4.17
C TRP A 603 -8.57 1.98 2.78
N GLN A 604 -7.64 1.10 2.43
CA GLN A 604 -7.71 0.28 1.24
C GLN A 604 -8.43 -1.04 1.61
N GLY A 605 -9.60 -1.29 1.02
CA GLY A 605 -10.45 -2.45 1.31
C GLY A 605 -10.60 -3.38 0.11
N TYR A 606 -10.64 -4.68 0.36
CA TYR A 606 -10.85 -5.72 -0.65
C TYR A 606 -12.18 -6.44 -0.43
N ASP A 607 -13.03 -6.45 -1.47
CA ASP A 607 -14.17 -7.35 -1.58
C ASP A 607 -14.08 -8.16 -2.89
N ASP A 608 -14.36 -7.53 -4.03
CA ASP A 608 -14.09 -8.10 -5.36
C ASP A 608 -12.86 -7.46 -6.03
N ASN A 609 -12.59 -6.21 -5.66
CA ASN A 609 -11.47 -5.37 -6.09
C ASN A 609 -10.93 -4.60 -4.89
N TRP A 610 -9.71 -4.08 -5.01
CA TRP A 610 -9.17 -3.14 -4.03
C TRP A 610 -9.68 -1.73 -4.32
N GLU A 611 -10.40 -1.15 -3.35
CA GLU A 611 -10.96 0.20 -3.43
C GLU A 611 -10.61 1.01 -2.18
N ILE A 612 -10.78 2.33 -2.25
CA ILE A 612 -10.59 3.22 -1.10
C ILE A 612 -11.91 3.45 -0.40
N TYR A 613 -11.91 3.27 0.91
CA TYR A 613 -13.07 3.38 1.78
C TYR A 613 -12.87 4.48 2.82
N ALA A 614 -13.98 5.02 3.32
CA ALA A 614 -13.96 5.98 4.42
C ALA A 614 -15.13 5.82 5.39
N ASP A 615 -14.86 6.07 6.67
CA ASP A 615 -15.85 6.19 7.74
C ASP A 615 -15.36 7.21 8.79
N TYR A 616 -16.22 7.68 9.69
CA TYR A 616 -15.84 8.62 10.73
C TYR A 616 -16.44 8.32 12.10
N ARG A 617 -15.79 8.85 13.13
CA ARG A 617 -16.29 8.92 14.51
C ARG A 617 -16.29 10.35 14.99
N CYS A 618 -17.14 10.68 15.97
CA CYS A 618 -17.03 11.97 16.64
C CYS A 618 -15.83 11.96 17.60
N GLY A 619 -15.00 12.99 17.54
CA GLY A 619 -13.90 13.23 18.47
C GLY A 619 -14.39 13.43 19.90
N THR A 620 -13.46 13.36 20.85
CA THR A 620 -13.78 13.58 22.25
C THR A 620 -14.12 15.06 22.50
N GLY A 621 -15.05 15.35 23.43
CA GLY A 621 -15.28 16.74 23.89
C GLY A 621 -16.55 17.48 23.41
N VAL A 622 -17.59 16.79 22.92
CA VAL A 622 -18.94 17.28 22.53
C VAL A 622 -19.09 17.68 21.06
N GLY A 623 -19.94 16.93 20.36
CA GLY A 623 -20.81 17.41 19.29
C GLY A 623 -22.23 16.87 19.53
N GLU A 624 -23.23 17.74 19.54
CA GLU A 624 -24.64 17.32 19.49
C GLU A 624 -24.85 16.53 18.20
N VAL A 625 -24.99 15.21 18.31
CA VAL A 625 -25.45 14.41 17.18
C VAL A 625 -26.91 14.82 16.93
N THR A 626 -27.16 15.69 15.95
CA THR A 626 -28.41 15.59 15.21
C THR A 626 -28.36 14.25 14.52
N LYS A 627 -28.79 13.19 15.23
CA LYS A 627 -29.04 11.89 14.62
C LYS A 627 -29.98 12.19 13.47
N GLY A 628 -29.46 12.05 12.25
CA GLY A 628 -30.31 11.87 11.08
C GLY A 628 -31.32 10.83 11.48
N LYS A 629 -32.59 11.23 11.57
CA LYS A 629 -33.67 10.30 11.79
C LYS A 629 -33.51 9.26 10.70
N ALA A 630 -33.25 8.00 11.08
CA ALA A 630 -33.65 6.87 10.24
C ALA A 630 -35.05 7.22 9.72
N GLU A 631 -35.25 7.22 8.40
CA GLU A 631 -36.50 7.67 7.78
C GLU A 631 -37.68 6.97 8.46
N GLU A 632 -38.34 7.65 9.40
CA GLU A 632 -39.60 7.17 9.94
C GLU A 632 -40.59 7.21 8.78
N PRO A 633 -41.33 6.12 8.51
CA PRO A 633 -42.37 6.15 7.48
C PRO A 633 -43.27 7.35 7.74
N LYS A 634 -43.41 8.25 6.74
CA LYS A 634 -44.11 9.53 6.86
C LYS A 634 -45.58 9.30 7.27
N LEU A 635 -45.85 9.22 8.57
CA LEU A 635 -47.21 9.22 9.12
C LEU A 635 -47.88 10.55 8.70
N LYS A 636 -49.12 10.48 8.21
CA LYS A 636 -49.89 11.67 7.87
C LYS A 636 -50.30 12.40 9.17
N SER A 637 -50.60 13.70 9.07
CA SER A 637 -51.15 14.48 10.19
C SER A 637 -52.69 14.45 10.24
N LEU A 638 -53.33 13.97 9.17
CA LEU A 638 -54.78 13.94 9.00
C LEU A 638 -55.22 12.57 8.46
N TYR A 639 -56.21 11.95 9.10
CA TYR A 639 -56.82 10.68 8.69
C TYR A 639 -58.34 10.77 8.74
N ARG A 640 -59.03 10.02 7.89
CA ARG A 640 -60.48 9.84 8.01
C ARG A 640 -60.79 8.71 8.98
N ILE A 641 -61.86 8.86 9.76
CA ILE A 641 -62.36 7.80 10.64
C ILE A 641 -62.73 6.60 9.76
N GLY A 642 -62.04 5.48 9.95
CA GLY A 642 -62.11 4.31 9.09
C GLY A 642 -60.77 3.85 8.54
N ASP A 643 -59.81 4.78 8.39
CA ASP A 643 -58.46 4.50 7.95
C ASP A 643 -57.62 3.86 9.07
N ASP A 644 -56.78 2.90 8.71
CA ASP A 644 -55.80 2.31 9.64
C ASP A 644 -54.50 3.12 9.64
N ILE A 645 -54.01 3.46 10.84
CA ILE A 645 -52.69 4.08 11.02
C ILE A 645 -51.70 2.96 11.33
N ARG A 646 -50.75 2.70 10.42
CA ARG A 646 -49.73 1.64 10.59
C ARG A 646 -48.43 2.22 11.15
N ILE A 647 -47.89 1.55 12.16
CA ILE A 647 -46.71 1.94 12.94
C ILE A 647 -45.91 0.68 13.26
N ASP A 648 -44.64 0.61 12.86
CA ASP A 648 -43.82 -0.60 13.02
C ASP A 648 -43.26 -0.79 14.45
N LYS A 649 -43.72 0.03 15.40
CA LYS A 649 -43.25 0.11 16.80
C LYS A 649 -44.42 0.16 17.78
N ASP A 650 -44.09 0.10 19.07
CA ASP A 650 -45.06 0.31 20.15
C ASP A 650 -45.56 1.76 20.16
N PHE A 651 -46.85 1.95 20.36
CA PHE A 651 -47.48 3.26 20.34
C PHE A 651 -48.39 3.50 21.55
N ALA A 652 -48.57 4.77 21.89
CA ALA A 652 -49.65 5.27 22.75
C ALA A 652 -50.37 6.42 22.05
N LEU A 653 -51.69 6.31 21.89
CA LEU A 653 -52.56 7.36 21.37
C LEU A 653 -53.21 8.09 22.54
N ILE A 654 -53.04 9.40 22.59
CA ILE A 654 -53.45 10.28 23.68
C ILE A 654 -54.41 11.32 23.10
N ASP A 655 -55.50 11.65 23.78
CA ASP A 655 -56.38 12.74 23.34
C ASP A 655 -55.81 14.13 23.70
N ALA A 656 -56.45 15.19 23.20
CA ALA A 656 -56.03 16.57 23.47
C ALA A 656 -56.06 16.98 24.95
N SER A 657 -56.73 16.23 25.83
CA SER A 657 -56.74 16.46 27.28
C SER A 657 -55.60 15.74 28.01
N GLY A 658 -54.75 15.00 27.29
CA GLY A 658 -53.64 14.23 27.85
C GLY A 658 -54.05 12.84 28.35
N ARG A 659 -55.30 12.41 28.13
CA ARG A 659 -55.76 11.07 28.52
C ARG A 659 -55.36 10.04 27.47
N MET A 660 -54.81 8.92 27.93
CA MET A 660 -54.48 7.79 27.06
C MET A 660 -55.76 7.12 26.54
N VAL A 661 -55.90 7.08 25.22
CA VAL A 661 -57.06 6.52 24.51
C VAL A 661 -56.79 5.07 24.10
N LYS A 662 -55.55 4.78 23.66
CA LYS A 662 -55.16 3.44 23.20
C LYS A 662 -53.65 3.23 23.32
N LYS A 663 -53.20 2.00 23.57
CA LYS A 663 -51.77 1.59 23.53
C LYS A 663 -51.68 0.22 22.85
N GLY A 664 -50.63 -0.03 22.07
CA GLY A 664 -50.42 -1.30 21.38
C GLY A 664 -49.19 -1.30 20.49
N LYS A 665 -49.08 -2.30 19.60
CA LYS A 665 -48.02 -2.42 18.59
C LYS A 665 -48.66 -2.62 17.21
N GLY A 666 -48.08 -2.04 16.15
CA GLY A 666 -48.55 -2.28 14.78
C GLY A 666 -49.61 -1.28 14.30
N VAL A 667 -50.89 -1.60 14.45
CA VAL A 667 -51.97 -0.87 13.72
C VAL A 667 -52.98 -0.22 14.66
N ILE A 668 -53.30 1.06 14.41
CA ILE A 668 -54.40 1.78 15.06
C ILE A 668 -55.62 1.78 14.13
N ASN A 669 -56.62 0.99 14.48
CA ASN A 669 -57.94 1.11 13.85
C ASN A 669 -58.70 2.32 14.39
N THR A 670 -59.12 3.22 13.50
CA THR A 670 -59.77 4.49 13.86
C THR A 670 -61.30 4.45 13.87
N ARG A 671 -61.96 3.36 13.44
CA ARG A 671 -63.44 3.29 13.33
C ARG A 671 -64.18 3.54 14.65
N GLY A 672 -63.55 3.24 15.78
CA GLY A 672 -64.11 3.44 17.12
C GLY A 672 -63.71 4.75 17.80
N LEU A 673 -62.97 5.63 17.12
CA LEU A 673 -62.46 6.87 17.71
C LEU A 673 -63.33 8.07 17.29
N PRO A 674 -63.58 9.03 18.20
CA PRO A 674 -64.30 10.25 17.84
C PRO A 674 -63.42 11.16 16.95
N PRO A 675 -64.01 12.02 16.10
CA PRO A 675 -63.26 13.03 15.39
C PRO A 675 -62.63 14.01 16.39
N GLY A 676 -61.39 14.40 16.16
CA GLY A 676 -60.65 15.22 17.11
C GLY A 676 -59.14 15.20 16.90
N ILE A 677 -58.44 15.91 17.77
CA ILE A 677 -56.97 15.96 17.80
C ILE A 677 -56.47 14.92 18.81
N PHE A 678 -55.55 14.09 18.35
CA PHE A 678 -54.84 13.10 19.14
C PHE A 678 -53.34 13.31 19.02
N PHE A 679 -52.60 12.81 19.99
CA PHE A 679 -51.15 12.78 20.01
C PHE A 679 -50.70 11.33 20.06
N LEU A 680 -49.99 10.91 19.02
CA LEU A 680 -49.42 9.59 18.88
C LEU A 680 -47.98 9.62 19.38
N LYS A 681 -47.72 8.94 20.49
CA LYS A 681 -46.39 8.76 21.06
C LYS A 681 -45.80 7.43 20.61
N VAL A 682 -44.61 7.45 20.03
CA VAL A 682 -43.82 6.27 19.62
C VAL A 682 -42.42 6.46 20.19
N ILE A 683 -41.99 5.61 21.12
CA ILE A 683 -40.70 5.62 21.84
C ILE A 683 -40.14 7.04 22.10
N ASP A 684 -39.39 7.62 21.16
CA ASP A 684 -38.69 8.91 21.29
C ASP A 684 -39.38 10.10 20.58
N SER A 685 -40.61 9.94 20.06
CA SER A 685 -41.34 10.98 19.32
C SER A 685 -42.83 11.08 19.70
N ILE A 686 -43.38 12.29 19.59
CA ILE A 686 -44.82 12.55 19.73
C ILE A 686 -45.28 13.30 18.48
N LYS A 687 -46.36 12.82 17.85
CA LYS A 687 -46.90 13.37 16.61
C LYS A 687 -48.38 13.69 16.74
N LYS A 688 -48.79 14.86 16.23
CA LYS A 688 -50.19 15.26 16.16
C LYS A 688 -50.91 14.49 15.03
N VAL A 689 -52.04 13.88 15.38
CA VAL A 689 -52.92 13.15 14.46
C VAL A 689 -54.32 13.76 14.57
N ILE A 690 -54.88 14.19 13.44
CA ILE A 690 -56.24 14.74 13.37
C ILE A 690 -57.15 13.69 12.73
N LEU A 691 -58.19 13.28 13.44
CA LEU A 691 -59.24 12.41 12.90
C LEU A 691 -60.43 13.27 12.47
N VAL A 692 -60.81 13.17 11.20
CA VAL A 692 -62.00 13.81 10.63
C VAL A 692 -62.97 12.76 10.13
N ARG A 693 -64.25 13.13 9.99
CA ARG A 693 -65.25 12.24 9.39
C ARG A 693 -65.00 12.00 7.90
#